data_AF-A0A946ZHC7-F1
#
_entry.id   AF-A0A946ZHC7-F1
#
_cell.length_a   1.000
_cell.length_b   1.000
_cell.length_c   1.000
_cell.angle_alpha   90.00
_cell.angle_beta   90.00
_cell.angle_gamma   90.00
#
_symmetry.space_group_name_H-M   'P 1'
#
loop_
_entity.id
_entity.type
_entity.pdbx_description
1 polymer ?
#
loop_
_entity_poly.entity_id
_entity_poly.type
_entity_poly.pdbx_seq_one_letter_code
_entity_poly.pdbx_strand_id
1 'polypeptide(L)'
;MKHILTRFFGITFAVLLITGCNNSNSQSNGALGSSAAEKVYVAPGEQDDFYAFLSGGYSGNLTVYGLPSGRMFKEIPVFSQFPTSGYGYSEETKPLLNTSFGFVPWDDLHHPDISQTNGELDGRWIFVNGNNTPRIARIDLSTFETSEIIEVPNCAGNHSSSYVTENTEYVVAGTRFAVPVPQRDMSIKDKKGNFKGALTFYKVDPETGRMSLAFQVLMPGFDYDKAHPGRGNSHGWFFFTTYNTEEANTLLEVNASQNDKDFIAAVNWKKIEEFVANGGGTKMPTSYMHNVYDEETHTATSTTINEVLTVDPADVAGAIYFLPTPKSPHGCDVDPSGEYIVGSGKLSADVTVHSFTKMMDAIENEKFSADAYGIPVLDFEAINAGSVKSGGLGPLHTEFDANGNAYTTFFISSEVVKWKLGTWEVLDRKPTFYSVGHLMIPGGNSRKPFGKYVVAMNKITKDRYLPTGPELEHSAQLYDISGEKMELLSDFPTHGEPHYAAGCPAELLAPKSTKIYKLEENKHKYVTPTPGDARVERNGNEVHVYMAMIRSHFTPDNIEGIKVGDKVFFHITNHEQDFDVPHGFAMIGANNSEVLIMPGQTKTLTWEPKRVGVWPFYCTDFCSALHQEMQGYIRVSPSNSNIELSWSLGE
;
A
#
# COMPACT_ATOMS: atom_id res chain seq x y z
N MET A 1 73.09 58.20 43.16
CA MET A 1 73.15 59.57 42.61
C MET A 1 72.39 59.60 41.29
N LYS A 2 71.52 60.62 41.13
CA LYS A 2 70.76 61.04 39.93
C LYS A 2 69.63 60.08 39.52
N HIS A 3 68.36 60.42 39.81
CA HIS A 3 67.44 61.30 39.05
C HIS A 3 67.10 60.73 37.66
N ILE A 4 65.88 60.76 37.10
CA ILE A 4 64.48 61.02 37.48
C ILE A 4 63.69 60.83 36.14
N LEU A 5 62.34 60.71 36.19
CA LEU A 5 61.36 61.04 35.13
C LEU A 5 60.95 59.98 34.06
N THR A 6 59.91 59.23 34.42
CA THR A 6 58.57 59.17 33.80
C THR A 6 58.40 59.30 32.27
N ARG A 7 57.78 58.29 31.64
CA ARG A 7 56.74 58.44 30.60
C ARG A 7 55.96 57.13 30.37
N PHE A 8 54.66 57.31 30.20
CA PHE A 8 53.59 56.33 30.00
C PHE A 8 53.80 55.38 28.82
N PHE A 9 53.58 54.07 29.03
CA PHE A 9 52.63 53.21 28.30
C PHE A 9 52.76 51.77 28.85
N GLY A 10 51.91 51.40 29.80
CA GLY A 10 51.85 50.03 30.33
C GLY A 10 50.85 49.20 29.53
N ILE A 11 51.35 48.32 28.68
CA ILE A 11 50.59 47.17 28.16
C ILE A 11 50.56 46.15 29.30
N THR A 12 49.42 46.00 29.96
CA THR A 12 49.23 44.99 31.00
C THR A 12 48.71 43.71 30.35
N PHE A 13 49.61 42.73 30.18
CA PHE A 13 49.27 41.34 29.89
C PHE A 13 48.77 40.71 31.20
N ALA A 14 47.45 40.50 31.32
CA ALA A 14 46.86 39.80 32.45
C ALA A 14 46.95 38.29 32.21
N VAL A 15 47.89 37.62 32.90
CA VAL A 15 47.90 36.17 33.10
C VAL A 15 46.93 35.87 34.23
N LEU A 16 45.75 35.35 33.89
CA LEU A 16 44.76 34.83 34.85
C LEU A 16 44.98 33.32 35.01
N LEU A 17 45.62 32.96 36.12
CA LEU A 17 45.66 31.61 36.69
C LEU A 17 44.27 31.26 37.21
N ILE A 18 43.63 30.25 36.60
CA ILE A 18 42.36 29.69 37.04
C ILE A 18 42.65 28.70 38.18
N THR A 19 42.38 29.13 39.42
CA THR A 19 42.22 28.25 40.58
C THR A 19 40.75 27.97 40.79
N GLY A 20 40.36 26.70 40.65
CA GLY A 20 39.00 26.22 40.86
C GLY A 20 38.64 26.02 42.34
N CYS A 21 37.33 26.07 42.59
CA CYS A 21 36.66 25.34 43.68
C CYS A 21 35.17 25.17 43.33
N ASN A 22 34.79 23.90 43.15
CA ASN A 22 33.50 23.24 43.44
C ASN A 22 32.19 24.01 43.25
N ASN A 23 31.38 23.53 42.30
CA ASN A 23 30.03 23.07 42.63
C ASN A 23 29.66 21.86 41.74
N SER A 24 29.66 20.69 42.38
CA SER A 24 28.85 19.50 42.09
C SER A 24 28.48 19.20 40.63
N ASN A 25 29.47 18.77 39.84
CA ASN A 25 29.19 17.78 38.81
C ASN A 25 29.08 16.42 39.50
N SER A 26 27.85 15.98 39.77
CA SER A 26 27.56 14.56 39.88
C SER A 26 27.78 13.95 38.50
N GLN A 27 29.03 13.65 38.20
CA GLN A 27 29.43 12.79 37.11
C GLN A 27 29.01 11.37 37.50
N SER A 28 27.72 11.07 37.29
CA SER A 28 27.31 9.68 37.18
C SER A 28 27.91 9.17 35.88
N ASN A 29 28.98 8.38 35.99
CA ASN A 29 29.27 7.33 35.01
C ASN A 29 28.11 6.32 35.03
N GLY A 30 26.96 6.72 34.49
CA GLY A 30 25.84 5.85 34.15
C GLY A 30 25.92 5.57 32.66
N ALA A 31 25.67 4.33 32.25
CA ALA A 31 25.73 3.85 30.88
C ALA A 31 25.22 4.90 29.87
N LEU A 32 26.09 5.34 28.96
CA LEU A 32 25.78 6.30 27.89
C LEU A 32 24.75 5.65 26.93
N GLY A 33 23.47 5.79 27.22
CA GLY A 33 22.40 5.51 26.26
C GLY A 33 22.40 6.58 25.18
N SER A 34 22.30 6.19 23.91
CA SER A 34 22.10 7.11 22.80
C SER A 34 20.79 7.87 22.98
N SER A 35 20.79 9.17 22.66
CA SER A 35 19.56 9.97 22.67
C SER A 35 18.60 9.54 21.55
N ALA A 36 17.30 9.80 21.72
CA ALA A 36 16.28 9.53 20.69
C ALA A 36 16.66 10.13 19.31
N ALA A 37 17.22 11.34 19.31
CA ALA A 37 17.69 12.01 18.09
C ALA A 37 18.83 11.26 17.40
N GLU A 38 19.82 10.77 18.16
CA GLU A 38 20.92 9.97 17.61
C GLU A 38 20.44 8.62 17.06
N LYS A 39 19.38 8.04 17.64
CA LYS A 39 18.81 6.75 17.19
C LYS A 39 18.08 6.82 15.85
N VAL A 40 17.60 8.01 15.45
CA VAL A 40 16.88 8.22 14.18
C VAL A 40 17.71 8.97 13.14
N TYR A 41 18.89 9.46 13.54
CA TYR A 41 19.79 10.16 12.65
C TYR A 41 20.49 9.17 11.72
N VAL A 42 20.22 9.29 10.42
CA VAL A 42 20.91 8.58 9.34
C VAL A 42 21.71 9.61 8.55
N ALA A 43 23.05 9.55 8.62
CA ALA A 43 23.90 10.59 8.07
C ALA A 43 23.86 10.62 6.52
N PRO A 44 24.24 11.75 5.88
CA PRO A 44 24.41 11.78 4.42
C PRO A 44 25.35 10.68 3.93
N GLY A 45 24.86 9.82 3.03
CA GLY A 45 25.59 8.66 2.51
C GLY A 45 25.31 7.34 3.25
N GLU A 46 24.69 7.39 4.42
CA GLU A 46 24.18 6.21 5.13
C GLU A 46 22.74 5.89 4.70
N GLN A 47 22.33 4.64 4.94
CA GLN A 47 21.04 4.11 4.51
C GLN A 47 20.20 3.67 5.71
N ASP A 48 18.88 3.75 5.56
CA ASP A 48 17.92 3.22 6.52
C ASP A 48 17.98 1.69 6.59
N ASP A 49 17.64 1.13 7.75
CA ASP A 49 17.68 -0.31 8.02
C ASP A 49 16.45 -1.05 7.45
N PHE A 50 15.32 -0.36 7.28
CA PHE A 50 14.06 -0.94 6.85
C PHE A 50 13.37 -0.09 5.77
N TYR A 51 12.66 -0.77 4.87
CA TYR A 51 11.59 -0.18 4.08
C TYR A 51 10.28 -0.26 4.88
N ALA A 52 9.53 0.83 4.88
CA ALA A 52 8.16 0.90 5.39
C ALA A 52 7.23 1.35 4.26
N PHE A 53 6.30 0.47 3.88
CA PHE A 53 5.29 0.69 2.87
C PHE A 53 4.00 1.12 3.55
N LEU A 54 3.67 2.40 3.44
CA LEU A 54 2.49 2.99 4.06
C LEU A 54 1.42 3.20 2.99
N SER A 55 0.19 2.82 3.31
CA SER A 55 -0.96 3.18 2.49
C SER A 55 -0.99 4.69 2.24
N GLY A 56 -1.32 5.12 1.03
CA GLY A 56 -1.57 6.52 0.72
C GLY A 56 -3.04 6.92 0.88
N GLY A 57 -3.87 6.05 1.48
CA GLY A 57 -5.31 6.23 1.65
C GLY A 57 -5.98 6.80 0.41
N TYR A 58 -6.63 7.95 0.55
CA TYR A 58 -7.38 8.61 -0.51
C TYR A 58 -6.53 9.18 -1.66
N SER A 59 -5.19 9.12 -1.59
CA SER A 59 -4.34 9.35 -2.77
C SER A 59 -4.44 8.19 -3.76
N GLY A 60 -4.82 6.99 -3.31
CA GLY A 60 -4.89 5.78 -4.12
C GLY A 60 -3.54 5.17 -4.46
N ASN A 61 -2.45 5.67 -3.88
CA ASN A 61 -1.08 5.25 -4.14
C ASN A 61 -0.41 4.66 -2.90
N LEU A 62 0.75 4.02 -3.08
CA LEU A 62 1.54 3.45 -1.99
C LEU A 62 2.78 4.31 -1.74
N THR A 63 3.05 4.65 -0.49
CA THR A 63 4.23 5.45 -0.11
C THR A 63 5.32 4.58 0.49
N VAL A 64 6.57 4.88 0.19
CA VAL A 64 7.75 4.14 0.64
C VAL A 64 8.59 5.05 1.54
N TYR A 65 8.77 4.66 2.78
CA TYR A 65 9.57 5.34 3.79
C TYR A 65 10.77 4.50 4.23
N GLY A 66 11.80 5.16 4.74
CA GLY A 66 12.92 4.54 5.45
C GLY A 66 12.78 4.63 6.96
N LEU A 67 13.11 3.55 7.68
CA LEU A 67 13.27 3.57 9.15
C LEU A 67 14.73 3.32 9.54
N PRO A 68 15.29 4.07 10.50
CA PRO A 68 14.57 4.92 11.46
C PRO A 68 14.40 6.39 11.07
N SER A 69 14.86 6.83 9.89
CA SER A 69 14.88 8.26 9.55
C SER A 69 13.50 8.90 9.36
N GLY A 70 12.48 8.11 9.01
CA GLY A 70 11.15 8.61 8.68
C GLY A 70 11.09 9.39 7.36
N ARG A 71 12.11 9.27 6.51
CA ARG A 71 12.17 9.95 5.19
C ARG A 71 11.34 9.17 4.17
N MET A 72 10.52 9.88 3.39
CA MET A 72 9.83 9.30 2.24
C MET A 72 10.79 9.21 1.04
N PHE A 73 10.92 8.03 0.46
CA PHE A 73 11.77 7.75 -0.70
C PHE A 73 11.01 7.84 -2.02
N LYS A 74 9.78 7.34 -2.06
CA LYS A 74 8.99 7.18 -3.30
C LYS A 74 7.50 7.13 -3.00
N GLU A 75 6.70 7.63 -3.94
CA GLU A 75 5.28 7.30 -4.06
C GLU A 75 5.12 6.42 -5.32
N ILE A 76 4.58 5.22 -5.14
CA ILE A 76 4.31 4.26 -6.20
C ILE A 76 2.87 4.47 -6.65
N PRO A 77 2.63 4.88 -7.91
CA PRO A 77 1.28 5.06 -8.40
C PRO A 77 0.59 3.70 -8.59
N VAL A 78 -0.64 3.58 -8.09
CA VAL A 78 -1.40 2.32 -8.13
C VAL A 78 -2.76 2.54 -8.78
N PHE A 79 -3.69 3.16 -8.05
CA PHE A 79 -5.06 3.32 -8.50
C PHE A 79 -5.37 4.71 -9.05
N SER A 80 -4.44 5.65 -8.89
CA SER A 80 -4.63 7.04 -9.28
C SER A 80 -3.75 7.43 -10.45
N GLN A 81 -4.27 8.31 -11.31
CA GLN A 81 -3.46 9.01 -12.29
C GLN A 81 -2.35 9.79 -11.58
N PHE A 82 -1.12 9.71 -12.10
CA PHE A 82 0.06 10.29 -11.45
C PHE A 82 0.88 11.09 -12.47
N PRO A 83 0.65 12.42 -12.53
CA PRO A 83 1.28 13.28 -13.53
C PRO A 83 2.81 13.28 -13.47
N THR A 84 3.41 13.04 -12.30
CA THR A 84 4.87 13.05 -12.08
C THR A 84 5.61 12.02 -12.93
N SER A 85 4.98 10.90 -13.30
CA SER A 85 5.62 9.87 -14.14
C SER A 85 4.86 9.58 -15.45
N GLY A 86 3.68 10.16 -15.61
CA GLY A 86 2.75 9.84 -16.67
C GLY A 86 1.96 8.54 -16.46
N TYR A 87 1.96 7.97 -15.26
CA TYR A 87 1.16 6.78 -14.96
C TYR A 87 -0.34 7.08 -15.05
N GLY A 88 -1.08 6.24 -15.79
CA GLY A 88 -2.49 6.44 -16.12
C GLY A 88 -2.74 7.50 -17.20
N TYR A 89 -1.68 8.12 -17.72
CA TYR A 89 -1.72 9.11 -18.81
C TYR A 89 -1.06 8.57 -20.08
N SER A 90 0.02 7.81 -19.94
CA SER A 90 0.66 7.12 -21.06
C SER A 90 -0.25 6.02 -21.62
N GLU A 91 -0.14 5.73 -22.91
CA GLU A 91 -0.93 4.65 -23.52
C GLU A 91 -0.61 3.28 -22.89
N GLU A 92 0.62 3.12 -22.40
CA GLU A 92 1.11 1.90 -21.76
C GLU A 92 0.47 1.64 -20.39
N THR A 93 0.11 2.68 -19.64
CA THR A 93 -0.34 2.54 -18.25
C THR A 93 -1.83 2.83 -18.06
N LYS A 94 -2.48 3.53 -18.99
CA LYS A 94 -3.95 3.70 -19.01
C LYS A 94 -4.73 2.41 -18.75
N PRO A 95 -4.37 1.25 -19.34
CA PRO A 95 -5.11 0.01 -19.12
C PRO A 95 -5.17 -0.45 -17.66
N LEU A 96 -4.18 -0.11 -16.83
CA LEU A 96 -4.18 -0.46 -15.40
C LEU A 96 -5.37 0.12 -14.63
N LEU A 97 -5.92 1.25 -15.11
CA LEU A 97 -7.01 1.98 -14.46
C LEU A 97 -8.39 1.69 -15.08
N ASN A 98 -8.47 0.74 -16.03
CA ASN A 98 -9.75 0.29 -16.57
C ASN A 98 -10.47 -0.64 -15.59
N THR A 99 -11.78 -0.46 -15.50
CA THR A 99 -12.69 -1.24 -14.64
C THR A 99 -13.94 -1.62 -15.44
N SER A 100 -14.81 -2.45 -14.87
CA SER A 100 -16.13 -2.73 -15.44
C SER A 100 -17.02 -1.48 -15.56
N PHE A 101 -16.68 -0.41 -14.82
CA PHE A 101 -17.33 0.90 -14.87
C PHE A 101 -16.66 1.89 -15.85
N GLY A 102 -15.64 1.45 -16.60
CA GLY A 102 -14.83 2.28 -17.48
C GLY A 102 -13.50 2.70 -16.85
N PHE A 103 -12.91 3.78 -17.36
CA PHE A 103 -11.64 4.31 -16.86
C PHE A 103 -11.87 5.07 -15.54
N VAL A 104 -11.32 4.54 -14.44
CA VAL A 104 -11.47 5.10 -13.08
C VAL A 104 -10.08 5.45 -12.53
N PRO A 105 -9.65 6.72 -12.64
CA PRO A 105 -8.28 7.14 -12.36
C PRO A 105 -8.03 7.57 -10.91
N TRP A 106 -8.73 6.95 -9.97
CA TRP A 106 -8.52 7.15 -8.54
C TRP A 106 -9.03 5.94 -7.73
N ASP A 107 -8.57 5.80 -6.49
CA ASP A 107 -9.20 4.98 -5.46
C ASP A 107 -8.68 5.37 -4.08
N ASP A 108 -9.08 4.61 -3.05
CA ASP A 108 -8.72 4.76 -1.65
C ASP A 108 -7.99 3.49 -1.17
N LEU A 109 -6.66 3.57 -1.07
CA LEU A 109 -5.77 2.44 -0.83
C LEU A 109 -5.64 2.14 0.67
N HIS A 110 -5.93 0.91 1.11
CA HIS A 110 -5.94 0.59 2.56
C HIS A 110 -4.79 -0.27 3.08
N HIS A 111 -4.73 -1.56 2.73
CA HIS A 111 -3.88 -2.55 3.42
C HIS A 111 -2.80 -3.12 2.50
N PRO A 112 -1.55 -2.60 2.57
CA PRO A 112 -0.39 -3.27 2.03
C PRO A 112 -0.06 -4.54 2.83
N ASP A 113 0.23 -5.64 2.13
CA ASP A 113 0.74 -6.89 2.71
C ASP A 113 1.81 -7.51 1.81
N ILE A 114 2.94 -7.90 2.40
CA ILE A 114 4.14 -8.35 1.67
C ILE A 114 4.08 -9.87 1.50
N SER A 115 4.47 -10.36 0.33
CA SER A 115 4.52 -11.80 0.02
C SER A 115 5.38 -12.58 1.01
N GLN A 116 4.91 -13.79 1.32
CA GLN A 116 5.47 -14.69 2.31
C GLN A 116 5.75 -16.08 1.72
N THR A 117 6.80 -16.72 2.24
CA THR A 117 7.13 -18.12 2.03
C THR A 117 7.37 -18.77 3.39
N ASN A 118 6.63 -19.84 3.72
CA ASN A 118 6.62 -20.47 5.05
C ASN A 118 6.32 -19.48 6.19
N GLY A 119 5.51 -18.45 5.90
CA GLY A 119 5.13 -17.40 6.84
C GLY A 119 6.24 -16.39 7.16
N GLU A 120 7.32 -16.38 6.36
CA GLU A 120 8.39 -15.39 6.45
C GLU A 120 8.33 -14.47 5.24
N LEU A 121 8.53 -13.17 5.43
CA LEU A 121 8.53 -12.21 4.32
C LEU A 121 9.65 -12.57 3.32
N ASP A 122 9.30 -12.68 2.04
CA ASP A 122 10.28 -12.98 0.97
C ASP A 122 10.55 -11.78 0.05
N GLY A 123 9.70 -10.76 0.12
CA GLY A 123 9.90 -9.48 -0.55
C GLY A 123 9.84 -9.57 -2.07
N ARG A 124 9.11 -10.55 -2.64
CA ARG A 124 8.85 -10.64 -4.08
C ARG A 124 7.84 -9.56 -4.52
N TRP A 125 6.73 -9.48 -3.80
CA TRP A 125 5.63 -8.58 -4.13
C TRP A 125 5.05 -7.93 -2.88
N ILE A 126 4.36 -6.82 -3.09
CA ILE A 126 3.42 -6.27 -2.11
C ILE A 126 2.05 -6.15 -2.76
N PHE A 127 1.02 -6.57 -2.03
CA PHE A 127 -0.36 -6.49 -2.47
C PHE A 127 -1.07 -5.36 -1.74
N VAL A 128 -1.91 -4.61 -2.44
CA VAL A 128 -2.71 -3.51 -1.90
C VAL A 128 -4.12 -3.57 -2.45
N ASN A 129 -5.08 -2.96 -1.76
CA ASN A 129 -6.48 -2.92 -2.19
C ASN A 129 -6.98 -1.49 -2.40
N GLY A 130 -7.87 -1.31 -3.39
CA GLY A 130 -8.69 -0.10 -3.56
C GLY A 130 -10.09 -0.34 -3.00
N ASN A 131 -10.54 0.53 -2.11
CA ASN A 131 -11.78 0.38 -1.34
C ASN A 131 -13.04 0.79 -2.14
N ASN A 132 -12.97 1.90 -2.87
CA ASN A 132 -14.13 2.52 -3.53
C ASN A 132 -14.59 1.71 -4.75
N THR A 133 -13.67 1.44 -5.69
CA THR A 133 -13.93 0.51 -6.80
C THR A 133 -13.15 -0.77 -6.50
N PRO A 134 -13.78 -1.77 -5.85
CA PRO A 134 -13.11 -2.94 -5.29
C PRO A 134 -12.09 -3.56 -6.23
N ARG A 135 -10.81 -3.41 -5.90
CA ARG A 135 -9.67 -3.91 -6.68
C ARG A 135 -8.57 -4.39 -5.75
N ILE A 136 -7.74 -5.31 -6.23
CA ILE A 136 -6.43 -5.65 -5.65
C ILE A 136 -5.37 -5.31 -6.69
N ALA A 137 -4.27 -4.71 -6.26
CA ALA A 137 -3.08 -4.53 -7.07
C ALA A 137 -1.90 -5.32 -6.50
N ARG A 138 -1.03 -5.79 -7.41
CA ARG A 138 0.27 -6.36 -7.09
C ARG A 138 1.34 -5.41 -7.59
N ILE A 139 2.29 -5.10 -6.72
CA ILE A 139 3.46 -4.28 -7.00
C ILE A 139 4.69 -5.19 -6.91
N ASP A 140 5.54 -5.16 -7.92
CA ASP A 140 6.81 -5.86 -7.91
C ASP A 140 7.84 -5.07 -7.10
N LEU A 141 8.41 -5.69 -6.07
CA LEU A 141 9.34 -5.01 -5.16
C LEU A 141 10.78 -4.96 -5.69
N SER A 142 11.07 -5.59 -6.84
CA SER A 142 12.33 -5.38 -7.56
C SER A 142 12.30 -4.07 -8.36
N THR A 143 11.18 -3.73 -9.00
CA THR A 143 11.03 -2.50 -9.80
C THR A 143 10.38 -1.36 -9.03
N PHE A 144 9.67 -1.66 -7.94
CA PHE A 144 8.80 -0.71 -7.23
C PHE A 144 7.76 -0.09 -8.18
N GLU A 145 7.17 -0.92 -9.04
CA GLU A 145 6.14 -0.54 -10.02
C GLU A 145 4.91 -1.46 -9.90
N THR A 146 3.73 -0.91 -10.21
CA THR A 146 2.47 -1.66 -10.21
C THR A 146 2.41 -2.56 -11.44
N SER A 147 2.44 -3.88 -11.23
CA SER A 147 2.49 -4.85 -12.33
C SER A 147 1.13 -5.44 -12.70
N GLU A 148 0.14 -5.37 -11.82
CA GLU A 148 -1.15 -6.02 -12.02
C GLU A 148 -2.25 -5.38 -11.17
N ILE A 149 -3.45 -5.20 -11.72
CA ILE A 149 -4.64 -4.75 -11.00
C ILE A 149 -5.82 -5.62 -11.43
N ILE A 150 -6.50 -6.24 -10.48
CA ILE A 150 -7.69 -7.07 -10.73
C ILE A 150 -8.88 -6.56 -9.91
N GLU A 151 -10.02 -6.40 -10.57
CA GLU A 151 -11.27 -5.99 -9.93
C GLU A 151 -11.90 -7.15 -9.15
N VAL A 152 -12.56 -6.81 -8.04
CA VAL A 152 -13.27 -7.72 -7.14
C VAL A 152 -14.76 -7.67 -7.44
N PRO A 153 -15.30 -8.61 -8.25
CA PRO A 153 -16.72 -8.63 -8.56
C PRO A 153 -17.55 -8.90 -7.30
N ASN A 154 -18.84 -8.55 -7.31
CA ASN A 154 -19.78 -8.82 -6.21
C ASN A 154 -19.34 -8.26 -4.83
N CYS A 155 -18.42 -7.29 -4.82
CA CYS A 155 -17.89 -6.65 -3.64
C CYS A 155 -18.27 -5.17 -3.64
N ALA A 156 -18.40 -4.57 -2.46
CA ALA A 156 -18.49 -3.13 -2.27
C ALA A 156 -17.76 -2.73 -0.99
N GLY A 157 -16.96 -1.67 -1.06
CA GLY A 157 -16.06 -1.29 0.03
C GLY A 157 -15.04 -2.40 0.30
N ASN A 158 -14.09 -2.62 -0.60
CA ASN A 158 -13.08 -3.66 -0.39
C ASN A 158 -12.17 -3.27 0.78
N HIS A 159 -12.39 -3.83 1.97
CA HIS A 159 -11.72 -3.38 3.19
C HIS A 159 -10.97 -4.50 3.90
N SER A 160 -11.56 -5.68 4.06
CA SER A 160 -10.89 -6.86 4.64
C SER A 160 -9.95 -7.51 3.61
N SER A 161 -9.03 -6.69 3.09
CA SER A 161 -8.20 -6.88 1.90
C SER A 161 -7.05 -5.88 1.93
N SER A 162 -5.91 -6.11 1.29
CA SER A 162 -5.43 -7.41 0.79
C SER A 162 -4.64 -8.11 1.88
N TYR A 163 -4.84 -9.41 2.02
CA TYR A 163 -4.14 -10.23 3.01
C TYR A 163 -3.64 -11.51 2.36
N VAL A 164 -2.35 -11.82 2.52
CA VAL A 164 -1.69 -12.95 1.85
C VAL A 164 -1.55 -14.15 2.77
N THR A 165 -1.93 -15.35 2.32
CA THR A 165 -1.75 -16.58 3.11
C THR A 165 -0.28 -16.90 3.37
N GLU A 166 0.00 -17.84 4.28
CA GLU A 166 1.34 -18.15 4.78
C GLU A 166 2.41 -18.37 3.69
N ASN A 167 2.04 -18.93 2.53
CA ASN A 167 2.97 -19.11 1.40
C ASN A 167 2.57 -18.28 0.17
N THR A 168 1.77 -17.23 0.36
CA THR A 168 1.18 -16.45 -0.72
C THR A 168 0.43 -17.34 -1.72
N GLU A 169 -0.25 -18.38 -1.25
CA GLU A 169 -1.11 -19.21 -2.11
C GLU A 169 -2.33 -18.42 -2.60
N TYR A 170 -2.86 -17.59 -1.71
CA TYR A 170 -3.97 -16.69 -1.97
C TYR A 170 -3.67 -15.28 -1.48
N VAL A 171 -4.16 -14.30 -2.23
CA VAL A 171 -4.45 -12.96 -1.72
C VAL A 171 -5.97 -12.80 -1.61
N VAL A 172 -6.42 -12.34 -0.45
CA VAL A 172 -7.84 -12.37 -0.09
C VAL A 172 -8.41 -10.96 -0.03
N ALA A 173 -9.63 -10.81 -0.55
CA ALA A 173 -10.44 -9.60 -0.46
C ALA A 173 -11.79 -9.88 0.18
N GLY A 174 -12.44 -8.85 0.74
CA GLY A 174 -13.77 -9.00 1.30
C GLY A 174 -14.60 -7.72 1.31
N THR A 175 -15.91 -7.94 1.33
CA THR A 175 -16.94 -6.91 1.23
C THR A 175 -17.19 -6.24 2.58
N ARG A 176 -16.92 -4.93 2.69
CA ARG A 176 -17.33 -4.14 3.85
C ARG A 176 -18.79 -3.74 3.80
N PHE A 177 -19.30 -3.41 2.63
CA PHE A 177 -20.68 -2.98 2.47
C PHE A 177 -21.46 -4.07 1.77
N ALA A 178 -22.23 -4.86 2.52
CA ALA A 178 -23.00 -5.93 1.93
C ALA A 178 -23.89 -5.41 0.78
N VAL A 179 -24.04 -6.20 -0.28
CA VAL A 179 -24.83 -5.88 -1.48
C VAL A 179 -25.63 -7.09 -1.96
N PRO A 180 -26.69 -6.92 -2.77
CA PRO A 180 -27.35 -8.05 -3.42
C PRO A 180 -26.38 -8.82 -4.33
N VAL A 181 -26.32 -10.14 -4.19
CA VAL A 181 -25.55 -11.02 -5.07
C VAL A 181 -26.46 -12.15 -5.60
N PRO A 182 -26.71 -12.23 -6.92
CA PRO A 182 -26.30 -11.27 -7.95
C PRO A 182 -26.96 -9.90 -7.77
N GLN A 183 -26.33 -8.86 -8.33
CA GLN A 183 -26.88 -7.51 -8.34
C GLN A 183 -28.25 -7.48 -9.04
N ARG A 184 -29.24 -6.90 -8.37
CA ARG A 184 -30.63 -6.79 -8.85
C ARG A 184 -31.35 -5.60 -8.24
N ASP A 185 -32.41 -5.15 -8.90
CA ASP A 185 -33.32 -4.15 -8.36
C ASP A 185 -34.09 -4.70 -7.15
N MET A 186 -34.00 -4.02 -6.02
CA MET A 186 -34.73 -4.33 -4.80
C MET A 186 -34.77 -3.14 -3.84
N SER A 187 -35.76 -3.13 -2.94
CA SER A 187 -35.83 -2.10 -1.91
C SER A 187 -34.72 -2.29 -0.87
N ILE A 188 -34.08 -1.18 -0.46
CA ILE A 188 -33.10 -1.19 0.62
C ILE A 188 -33.73 -1.66 1.95
N LYS A 189 -35.05 -1.48 2.12
CA LYS A 189 -35.79 -1.99 3.29
C LYS A 189 -35.73 -3.51 3.42
N ASP A 190 -35.48 -4.21 2.32
CA ASP A 190 -35.39 -5.66 2.26
C ASP A 190 -33.93 -6.14 2.37
N LYS A 191 -32.98 -5.30 2.83
CA LYS A 191 -31.55 -5.65 2.96
C LYS A 191 -31.35 -6.98 3.72
N LYS A 192 -31.95 -7.07 4.90
CA LYS A 192 -31.71 -8.15 5.86
C LYS A 192 -32.01 -9.52 5.26
N GLY A 193 -31.01 -10.40 5.27
CA GLY A 193 -31.06 -11.75 4.70
C GLY A 193 -30.98 -11.85 3.18
N ASN A 194 -31.09 -10.73 2.45
CA ASN A 194 -31.00 -10.71 0.99
C ASN A 194 -29.63 -10.26 0.46
N PHE A 195 -28.93 -9.42 1.22
CA PHE A 195 -27.59 -8.95 0.86
C PHE A 195 -26.55 -9.99 1.29
N LYS A 196 -25.39 -9.99 0.63
CA LYS A 196 -24.29 -10.92 0.87
C LYS A 196 -23.00 -10.14 1.07
N GLY A 197 -22.12 -10.69 1.90
CA GLY A 197 -20.72 -10.29 1.99
C GLY A 197 -19.85 -11.29 1.22
N ALA A 198 -19.35 -10.91 0.05
CA ALA A 198 -18.46 -11.79 -0.72
C ALA A 198 -17.05 -11.76 -0.12
N LEU A 199 -16.51 -12.94 0.22
CA LEU A 199 -15.10 -13.15 0.55
C LEU A 199 -14.41 -13.81 -0.65
N THR A 200 -13.45 -13.11 -1.26
CA THR A 200 -12.87 -13.47 -2.56
C THR A 200 -11.44 -13.96 -2.38
N PHE A 201 -11.15 -15.13 -2.95
CA PHE A 201 -9.84 -15.76 -2.90
C PHE A 201 -9.21 -15.72 -4.29
N TYR A 202 -8.15 -14.91 -4.44
CA TYR A 202 -7.34 -14.88 -5.65
C TYR A 202 -6.14 -15.78 -5.47
N LYS A 203 -6.06 -16.84 -6.28
CA LYS A 203 -4.88 -17.69 -6.34
C LYS A 203 -3.73 -16.90 -6.95
N VAL A 204 -2.56 -17.00 -6.34
CA VAL A 204 -1.34 -16.38 -6.81
C VAL A 204 -0.43 -17.45 -7.41
N ASP A 205 0.02 -17.24 -8.64
CA ASP A 205 1.02 -18.11 -9.25
C ASP A 205 2.37 -17.95 -8.51
N PRO A 206 2.99 -19.03 -8.01
CA PRO A 206 4.15 -18.92 -7.12
C PRO A 206 5.41 -18.38 -7.80
N GLU A 207 5.52 -18.52 -9.13
CA GLU A 207 6.69 -18.07 -9.89
C GLU A 207 6.52 -16.64 -10.38
N THR A 208 5.37 -16.34 -10.97
CA THR A 208 5.11 -15.05 -11.64
C THR A 208 4.39 -14.05 -10.76
N GLY A 209 3.73 -14.49 -9.69
CA GLY A 209 2.87 -13.66 -8.83
C GLY A 209 1.51 -13.34 -9.44
N ARG A 210 1.19 -13.85 -10.64
CA ARG A 210 -0.04 -13.51 -11.35
C ARG A 210 -1.27 -13.94 -10.56
N MET A 211 -2.24 -13.04 -10.43
CA MET A 211 -3.48 -13.29 -9.70
C MET A 211 -4.54 -13.92 -10.62
N SER A 212 -5.33 -14.84 -10.07
CA SER A 212 -6.53 -15.37 -10.71
C SER A 212 -7.62 -15.61 -9.68
N LEU A 213 -8.84 -15.15 -9.95
CA LEU A 213 -9.96 -15.35 -9.03
C LEU A 213 -10.34 -16.84 -9.00
N ALA A 214 -10.11 -17.52 -7.87
CA ALA A 214 -10.40 -18.94 -7.74
C ALA A 214 -11.87 -19.18 -7.37
N PHE A 215 -12.34 -18.54 -6.30
CA PHE A 215 -13.74 -18.62 -5.86
C PHE A 215 -14.11 -17.43 -4.96
N GLN A 216 -15.43 -17.21 -4.81
CA GLN A 216 -15.99 -16.33 -3.78
C GLN A 216 -16.89 -17.12 -2.83
N VAL A 217 -16.72 -16.91 -1.53
CA VAL A 217 -17.64 -17.43 -0.52
C VAL A 217 -18.73 -16.38 -0.27
N LEU A 218 -20.00 -16.74 -0.51
CA LEU A 218 -21.13 -15.82 -0.35
C LEU A 218 -21.65 -15.86 1.08
N MET A 219 -21.00 -15.10 1.95
CA MET A 219 -21.34 -15.03 3.37
C MET A 219 -22.62 -14.22 3.62
N PRO A 220 -23.22 -14.32 4.83
CA PRO A 220 -24.30 -13.43 5.25
C PRO A 220 -23.96 -11.94 5.02
N GLY A 221 -25.00 -11.12 4.86
CA GLY A 221 -24.88 -9.69 4.53
C GLY A 221 -24.39 -8.79 5.67
N PHE A 222 -23.39 -9.26 6.42
CA PHE A 222 -22.66 -8.50 7.43
C PHE A 222 -21.62 -7.58 6.79
N ASP A 223 -21.11 -6.64 7.58
CA ASP A 223 -20.04 -5.75 7.13
C ASP A 223 -18.70 -6.34 7.58
N TYR A 224 -17.88 -6.85 6.64
CA TYR A 224 -16.58 -7.46 6.93
C TYR A 224 -15.48 -6.40 6.95
N ASP A 225 -14.75 -6.32 8.06
CA ASP A 225 -13.90 -5.18 8.38
C ASP A 225 -12.42 -5.48 8.12
N LYS A 226 -11.76 -6.20 9.02
CA LYS A 226 -10.37 -6.64 8.88
C LYS A 226 -10.33 -8.14 8.71
N ALA A 227 -9.23 -8.63 8.17
CA ALA A 227 -9.01 -10.05 8.07
C ALA A 227 -7.55 -10.40 8.24
N HIS A 228 -7.28 -11.66 8.52
CA HIS A 228 -5.93 -12.16 8.59
C HIS A 228 -5.90 -13.68 8.39
N PRO A 229 -4.91 -14.21 7.66
CA PRO A 229 -4.73 -15.64 7.52
C PRO A 229 -4.26 -16.26 8.83
N GLY A 230 -4.69 -17.49 9.06
CA GLY A 230 -4.04 -18.37 10.01
C GLY A 230 -2.62 -18.71 9.55
N ARG A 231 -1.74 -18.96 10.52
CA ARG A 231 -0.34 -19.35 10.30
C ARG A 231 0.05 -20.52 11.18
N GLY A 232 1.14 -21.21 10.88
CA GLY A 232 1.63 -22.31 11.72
C GLY A 232 0.52 -23.31 12.01
N ASN A 233 0.07 -23.39 13.27
CA ASN A 233 -1.01 -24.30 13.68
C ASN A 233 -2.36 -24.00 13.02
N SER A 234 -2.68 -22.73 12.76
CA SER A 234 -3.92 -22.29 12.13
C SER A 234 -3.81 -22.14 10.61
N HIS A 235 -2.68 -22.52 10.01
CA HIS A 235 -2.55 -22.53 8.56
C HIS A 235 -3.66 -23.35 7.89
N GLY A 236 -4.28 -22.80 6.85
CA GLY A 236 -5.49 -23.36 6.24
C GLY A 236 -6.80 -22.68 6.69
N TRP A 237 -6.72 -21.79 7.67
CA TRP A 237 -7.83 -20.94 8.10
C TRP A 237 -7.58 -19.48 7.75
N PHE A 238 -8.66 -18.71 7.70
CA PHE A 238 -8.69 -17.27 7.53
C PHE A 238 -9.72 -16.69 8.49
N PHE A 239 -9.43 -15.54 9.08
CA PHE A 239 -10.27 -14.94 10.10
C PHE A 239 -10.69 -13.55 9.65
N PHE A 240 -11.97 -13.21 9.77
CA PHE A 240 -12.53 -11.92 9.35
C PHE A 240 -13.37 -11.33 10.47
N THR A 241 -13.03 -10.14 10.96
CA THR A 241 -13.94 -9.41 11.85
C THR A 241 -15.16 -8.94 11.08
N THR A 242 -16.28 -8.90 11.78
CA THR A 242 -17.54 -8.35 11.29
C THR A 242 -18.04 -7.27 12.24
N TYR A 243 -18.68 -6.25 11.70
CA TYR A 243 -19.58 -5.38 12.43
C TYR A 243 -20.93 -5.33 11.72
N ASN A 244 -21.93 -4.68 12.33
CA ASN A 244 -23.26 -4.58 11.76
C ASN A 244 -23.88 -5.96 11.46
N THR A 245 -23.66 -6.94 12.35
CA THR A 245 -24.32 -8.26 12.24
C THR A 245 -25.84 -8.17 12.40
N GLU A 246 -26.34 -7.02 12.86
CA GLU A 246 -27.75 -6.67 12.87
C GLU A 246 -28.35 -6.48 11.46
N GLU A 247 -27.48 -6.23 10.47
CA GLU A 247 -27.78 -5.91 9.07
C GLU A 247 -28.56 -4.59 8.92
N ALA A 248 -28.24 -3.60 9.75
CA ALA A 248 -28.83 -2.28 9.67
C ALA A 248 -28.39 -1.54 8.40
N ASN A 249 -29.24 -0.61 7.95
CA ASN A 249 -29.05 0.20 6.74
C ASN A 249 -29.41 1.69 6.94
N THR A 250 -29.72 2.10 8.18
CA THR A 250 -30.10 3.48 8.50
C THR A 250 -29.66 3.81 9.92
N LEU A 251 -29.21 5.05 10.15
CA LEU A 251 -28.70 5.53 11.45
C LEU A 251 -27.77 4.49 12.08
N LEU A 252 -26.73 4.10 11.35
CA LEU A 252 -25.87 2.98 11.71
C LEU A 252 -25.17 3.19 13.06
N GLU A 253 -24.87 4.43 13.42
CA GLU A 253 -24.35 4.81 14.73
C GLU A 253 -25.28 4.46 15.90
N VAL A 254 -26.57 4.24 15.61
CA VAL A 254 -27.58 3.78 16.57
C VAL A 254 -27.93 2.31 16.35
N ASN A 255 -28.15 1.89 15.11
CA ASN A 255 -28.78 0.60 14.79
C ASN A 255 -27.77 -0.52 14.48
N ALA A 256 -26.57 -0.20 14.01
CA ALA A 256 -25.48 -1.16 13.96
C ALA A 256 -24.81 -1.18 15.34
N SER A 257 -24.37 -2.34 15.83
CA SER A 257 -23.82 -2.49 17.19
C SER A 257 -24.88 -2.46 18.30
N GLN A 258 -26.06 -3.04 18.09
CA GLN A 258 -27.01 -3.34 19.17
C GLN A 258 -26.65 -4.64 19.89
N ASN A 259 -26.10 -5.62 19.19
CA ASN A 259 -25.64 -6.88 19.74
C ASN A 259 -24.47 -6.64 20.73
N ASP A 260 -24.39 -7.47 21.78
CA ASP A 260 -23.25 -7.42 22.72
C ASP A 260 -21.97 -7.97 22.10
N LYS A 261 -22.11 -8.88 21.13
CA LYS A 261 -21.03 -9.49 20.36
C LYS A 261 -21.45 -9.56 18.89
N ASP A 262 -20.57 -9.12 18.02
CA ASP A 262 -20.58 -9.50 16.61
C ASP A 262 -19.69 -10.74 16.46
N PHE A 263 -19.12 -10.99 15.28
CA PHE A 263 -18.32 -12.19 15.03
C PHE A 263 -16.93 -11.89 14.47
N ILE A 264 -16.01 -12.81 14.76
CA ILE A 264 -14.94 -13.15 13.82
C ILE A 264 -15.41 -14.39 13.04
N ALA A 265 -15.49 -14.31 11.72
CA ALA A 265 -15.76 -15.46 10.86
C ALA A 265 -14.45 -16.24 10.65
N ALA A 266 -14.39 -17.48 11.10
CA ALA A 266 -13.30 -18.40 10.81
C ALA A 266 -13.66 -19.24 9.58
N VAL A 267 -12.84 -19.14 8.53
CA VAL A 267 -13.06 -19.75 7.21
C VAL A 267 -11.90 -20.70 6.90
N ASN A 268 -12.16 -22.00 6.82
CA ASN A 268 -11.21 -23.00 6.38
C ASN A 268 -11.11 -23.02 4.85
N TRP A 269 -10.21 -22.21 4.32
CA TRP A 269 -10.06 -22.05 2.87
C TRP A 269 -9.51 -23.31 2.20
N LYS A 270 -8.76 -24.17 2.90
CA LYS A 270 -8.28 -25.45 2.35
C LYS A 270 -9.41 -26.43 2.08
N LYS A 271 -10.38 -26.50 2.99
CA LYS A 271 -11.57 -27.34 2.83
C LYS A 271 -12.45 -26.84 1.68
N ILE A 272 -12.56 -25.52 1.53
CA ILE A 272 -13.30 -24.92 0.40
C ILE A 272 -12.54 -25.13 -0.92
N GLU A 273 -11.21 -25.00 -0.91
CA GLU A 273 -10.37 -25.31 -2.07
C GLU A 273 -10.52 -26.77 -2.50
N GLU A 274 -10.51 -27.72 -1.57
CA GLU A 274 -10.76 -29.14 -1.85
C GLU A 274 -12.15 -29.36 -2.45
N PHE A 275 -13.19 -28.72 -1.89
CA PHE A 275 -14.55 -28.78 -2.43
C PHE A 275 -14.62 -28.25 -3.87
N VAL A 276 -14.01 -27.10 -4.14
CA VAL A 276 -13.94 -26.48 -5.47
C VAL A 276 -13.15 -27.35 -6.45
N ALA A 277 -12.00 -27.89 -6.03
CA ALA A 277 -11.18 -28.79 -6.85
C ALA A 277 -11.92 -30.07 -7.26
N ASN A 278 -12.87 -30.52 -6.43
CA ASN A 278 -13.75 -31.65 -6.71
C ASN A 278 -15.00 -31.27 -7.53
N GLY A 279 -15.03 -30.07 -8.14
CA GLY A 279 -16.11 -29.60 -8.99
C GLY A 279 -17.28 -28.96 -8.24
N GLY A 280 -17.10 -28.67 -6.95
CA GLY A 280 -18.07 -27.93 -6.15
C GLY A 280 -18.15 -26.44 -6.48
N GLY A 281 -19.23 -25.80 -6.05
CA GLY A 281 -19.53 -24.39 -6.33
C GLY A 281 -20.41 -24.20 -7.56
N THR A 282 -20.88 -22.96 -7.73
CA THR A 282 -21.78 -22.56 -8.82
C THR A 282 -21.15 -21.44 -9.62
N LYS A 283 -21.09 -21.58 -10.94
CA LYS A 283 -20.69 -20.47 -11.81
C LYS A 283 -21.79 -19.42 -11.87
N MET A 284 -21.43 -18.17 -11.59
CA MET A 284 -22.32 -17.02 -11.63
C MET A 284 -21.84 -16.03 -12.70
N PRO A 285 -22.71 -15.58 -13.61
CA PRO A 285 -22.41 -14.46 -14.51
C PRO A 285 -22.08 -13.19 -13.72
N THR A 286 -21.01 -12.52 -14.12
CA THR A 286 -20.59 -11.21 -13.57
C THR A 286 -19.79 -10.47 -14.64
N SER A 287 -19.20 -9.31 -14.35
CA SER A 287 -18.28 -8.63 -15.26
C SER A 287 -17.27 -7.83 -14.46
N TYR A 288 -15.99 -8.09 -14.65
CA TYR A 288 -14.89 -7.39 -13.97
C TYR A 288 -13.64 -7.34 -14.85
N MET A 289 -12.73 -6.41 -14.57
CA MET A 289 -11.49 -6.25 -15.33
C MET A 289 -10.28 -6.90 -14.65
N HIS A 290 -9.39 -7.45 -15.47
CA HIS A 290 -8.05 -7.88 -15.08
C HIS A 290 -7.03 -7.17 -15.95
N ASN A 291 -6.24 -6.31 -15.32
CA ASN A 291 -5.22 -5.50 -15.95
C ASN A 291 -3.84 -6.02 -15.59
N VAL A 292 -2.99 -6.25 -16.58
CA VAL A 292 -1.64 -6.81 -16.40
C VAL A 292 -0.65 -5.96 -17.19
N TYR A 293 0.39 -5.49 -16.50
CA TYR A 293 1.56 -4.85 -17.09
C TYR A 293 2.62 -5.90 -17.40
N ASP A 294 3.16 -5.85 -18.61
CA ASP A 294 4.21 -6.74 -19.07
C ASP A 294 5.52 -5.96 -19.14
N GLU A 295 6.51 -6.38 -18.36
CA GLU A 295 7.81 -5.71 -18.21
C GLU A 295 8.65 -5.77 -19.49
N GLU A 296 8.53 -6.81 -20.33
CA GLU A 296 9.34 -6.89 -21.56
C GLU A 296 8.80 -5.92 -22.62
N THR A 297 7.49 -5.79 -22.71
CA THR A 297 6.81 -4.91 -23.66
C THR A 297 6.55 -3.52 -23.11
N HIS A 298 6.81 -3.29 -21.82
CA HIS A 298 6.51 -2.07 -21.06
C HIS A 298 5.08 -1.57 -21.28
N THR A 299 4.09 -2.47 -21.36
CA THR A 299 2.71 -2.12 -21.72
C THR A 299 1.72 -2.93 -20.90
N ALA A 300 0.66 -2.27 -20.40
CA ALA A 300 -0.47 -2.94 -19.79
C ALA A 300 -1.56 -3.32 -20.79
N THR A 301 -2.30 -4.37 -20.45
CA THR A 301 -3.50 -4.80 -21.17
C THR A 301 -4.65 -4.96 -20.19
N SER A 302 -5.90 -4.77 -20.65
CA SER A 302 -7.11 -5.02 -19.88
C SER A 302 -7.89 -6.17 -20.50
N THR A 303 -8.29 -7.13 -19.68
CA THR A 303 -9.15 -8.26 -20.08
C THR A 303 -10.44 -8.23 -19.27
N THR A 304 -11.59 -8.32 -19.95
CA THR A 304 -12.89 -8.49 -19.28
C THR A 304 -13.13 -9.96 -18.97
N ILE A 305 -13.50 -10.26 -17.72
CA ILE A 305 -13.90 -11.59 -17.27
C ILE A 305 -15.38 -11.55 -16.90
N ASN A 306 -16.15 -12.54 -17.37
CA ASN A 306 -17.62 -12.50 -17.38
C ASN A 306 -18.30 -13.54 -16.45
N GLU A 307 -17.53 -14.29 -15.69
CA GLU A 307 -18.05 -15.28 -14.76
C GLU A 307 -17.14 -15.42 -13.56
N VAL A 308 -17.72 -15.87 -12.44
CA VAL A 308 -17.00 -16.19 -11.21
C VAL A 308 -17.56 -17.48 -10.62
N LEU A 309 -16.71 -18.27 -9.97
CA LEU A 309 -17.18 -19.42 -9.19
C LEU A 309 -17.55 -18.96 -7.78
N THR A 310 -18.76 -19.29 -7.35
CA THR A 310 -19.24 -18.97 -6.00
C THR A 310 -19.56 -20.21 -5.19
N VAL A 311 -19.28 -20.13 -3.89
CA VAL A 311 -19.50 -21.19 -2.92
C VAL A 311 -20.50 -20.68 -1.88
N ASP A 312 -21.57 -21.43 -1.66
CA ASP A 312 -22.46 -21.21 -0.51
C ASP A 312 -21.82 -21.87 0.73
N PRO A 313 -21.69 -21.15 1.86
CA PRO A 313 -21.24 -21.73 3.12
C PRO A 313 -21.91 -23.08 3.49
N ALA A 314 -23.20 -23.25 3.17
CA ALA A 314 -23.96 -24.45 3.50
C ALA A 314 -23.51 -25.70 2.71
N ASP A 315 -22.89 -25.52 1.55
CA ASP A 315 -22.42 -26.64 0.71
C ASP A 315 -21.12 -27.27 1.24
N VAL A 316 -20.40 -26.57 2.13
CA VAL A 316 -19.11 -27.01 2.67
C VAL A 316 -19.19 -27.15 4.19
N ALA A 317 -20.01 -28.11 4.63
CA ALA A 317 -20.28 -28.37 6.04
C ALA A 317 -19.00 -28.39 6.89
N GLY A 318 -18.95 -27.53 7.91
CA GLY A 318 -17.82 -27.41 8.84
C GLY A 318 -16.57 -26.75 8.26
N ALA A 319 -16.68 -25.96 7.19
CA ALA A 319 -15.62 -25.06 6.74
C ALA A 319 -15.69 -23.68 7.41
N ILE A 320 -16.84 -23.28 7.94
CA ILE A 320 -17.05 -21.91 8.42
C ILE A 320 -17.70 -21.95 9.80
N TYR A 321 -17.20 -21.13 10.71
CA TYR A 321 -17.70 -20.96 12.07
C TYR A 321 -17.66 -19.49 12.47
N PHE A 322 -18.61 -19.06 13.31
CA PHE A 322 -18.58 -17.72 13.90
C PHE A 322 -18.05 -17.77 15.33
N LEU A 323 -17.07 -16.91 15.61
CA LEU A 323 -16.46 -16.71 16.93
C LEU A 323 -17.04 -15.42 17.54
N PRO A 324 -17.94 -15.51 18.55
CA PRO A 324 -18.52 -14.32 19.17
C PRO A 324 -17.45 -13.37 19.72
N THR A 325 -17.48 -12.11 19.31
CA THR A 325 -16.45 -11.13 19.67
C THR A 325 -17.07 -9.77 20.03
N PRO A 326 -16.87 -9.26 21.26
CA PRO A 326 -17.35 -7.94 21.69
C PRO A 326 -16.43 -6.80 21.21
N LYS A 327 -16.91 -5.63 20.81
CA LYS A 327 -18.24 -5.32 20.27
C LYS A 327 -18.03 -4.50 19.01
N SER A 328 -18.60 -4.95 17.89
CA SER A 328 -18.28 -4.42 16.56
C SER A 328 -16.78 -4.34 16.34
N PRO A 329 -16.07 -5.47 16.55
CA PRO A 329 -14.64 -5.53 16.55
C PRO A 329 -14.07 -5.05 15.21
N HIS A 330 -12.91 -4.42 15.29
CA HIS A 330 -12.21 -3.86 14.14
C HIS A 330 -11.06 -4.78 13.72
N GLY A 331 -9.92 -4.72 14.40
CA GLY A 331 -8.75 -5.56 14.14
C GLY A 331 -9.00 -7.05 14.35
N CYS A 332 -8.36 -7.85 13.51
CA CYS A 332 -8.41 -9.31 13.49
C CYS A 332 -6.98 -9.80 13.27
N ASP A 333 -6.23 -10.03 14.33
CA ASP A 333 -4.79 -10.17 14.23
C ASP A 333 -4.36 -11.56 14.76
N VAL A 334 -3.65 -12.34 13.94
CA VAL A 334 -3.21 -13.69 14.30
C VAL A 334 -1.75 -13.65 14.72
N ASP A 335 -1.45 -14.21 15.90
CA ASP A 335 -0.09 -14.19 16.43
C ASP A 335 0.89 -15.02 15.58
N PRO A 336 2.22 -14.80 15.70
CA PRO A 336 3.22 -15.51 14.91
C PRO A 336 3.20 -17.05 15.01
N SER A 337 2.67 -17.61 16.10
CA SER A 337 2.50 -19.06 16.25
C SER A 337 1.24 -19.60 15.58
N GLY A 338 0.25 -18.74 15.37
CA GLY A 338 -1.07 -19.07 14.87
C GLY A 338 -2.04 -19.62 15.90
N GLU A 339 -1.66 -19.63 17.18
CA GLU A 339 -2.50 -20.13 18.25
C GLU A 339 -3.54 -19.11 18.70
N TYR A 340 -3.23 -17.82 18.67
CA TYR A 340 -4.07 -16.77 19.20
C TYR A 340 -4.64 -15.88 18.10
N ILE A 341 -5.96 -15.71 18.12
CA ILE A 341 -6.70 -14.82 17.23
C ILE A 341 -7.22 -13.65 18.06
N VAL A 342 -6.65 -12.47 17.83
CA VAL A 342 -6.93 -11.25 18.60
C VAL A 342 -8.04 -10.45 17.92
N GLY A 343 -9.17 -10.32 18.61
CA GLY A 343 -10.28 -9.45 18.24
C GLY A 343 -10.21 -8.11 18.98
N SER A 344 -9.90 -7.04 18.25
CA SER A 344 -9.84 -5.68 18.81
C SER A 344 -11.24 -5.10 18.96
N GLY A 345 -11.71 -4.96 20.19
CA GLY A 345 -13.14 -4.79 20.51
C GLY A 345 -13.78 -3.45 20.18
N LYS A 346 -13.07 -2.44 19.65
CA LYS A 346 -13.54 -1.10 19.25
C LYS A 346 -14.47 -0.41 20.27
N LEU A 347 -15.75 -0.76 20.29
CA LEU A 347 -16.73 -0.21 21.22
C LEU A 347 -16.66 -0.86 22.61
N SER A 348 -16.11 -2.08 22.68
CA SER A 348 -15.65 -2.69 23.92
C SER A 348 -14.24 -2.19 24.24
N ALA A 349 -13.98 -1.88 25.51
CA ALA A 349 -12.63 -1.54 25.99
C ALA A 349 -11.70 -2.78 26.06
N ASP A 350 -12.26 -3.97 25.98
CA ASP A 350 -11.54 -5.23 26.06
C ASP A 350 -10.95 -5.65 24.71
N VAL A 351 -9.76 -6.25 24.73
CA VAL A 351 -9.18 -6.97 23.59
C VAL A 351 -9.40 -8.45 23.83
N THR A 352 -10.22 -9.10 22.99
CA THR A 352 -10.56 -10.51 23.14
C THR A 352 -9.52 -11.37 22.45
N VAL A 353 -9.05 -12.44 23.09
CA VAL A 353 -8.10 -13.38 22.49
C VAL A 353 -8.75 -14.76 22.44
N HIS A 354 -9.03 -15.25 21.24
CA HIS A 354 -9.49 -16.62 21.00
C HIS A 354 -8.29 -17.56 20.83
N SER A 355 -8.45 -18.84 21.20
CA SER A 355 -7.43 -19.88 20.99
C SER A 355 -7.85 -20.79 19.84
N PHE A 356 -6.94 -21.00 18.89
CA PHE A 356 -7.15 -21.91 17.76
C PHE A 356 -7.29 -23.35 18.23
N THR A 357 -6.44 -23.80 19.17
CA THR A 357 -6.56 -25.14 19.77
C THR A 357 -7.95 -25.32 20.40
N LYS A 358 -8.40 -24.38 21.23
CA LYS A 358 -9.73 -24.42 21.84
C LYS A 358 -10.87 -24.33 20.81
N MET A 359 -10.69 -23.56 19.74
CA MET A 359 -11.64 -23.49 18.64
C MET A 359 -11.83 -24.86 18.00
N MET A 360 -10.74 -25.56 17.69
CA MET A 360 -10.79 -26.90 17.12
C MET A 360 -11.43 -27.91 18.09
N ASP A 361 -11.09 -27.85 19.38
CA ASP A 361 -11.73 -28.67 20.42
C ASP A 361 -13.23 -28.40 20.52
N ALA A 362 -13.65 -27.13 20.44
CA ALA A 362 -15.05 -26.74 20.48
C ALA A 362 -15.82 -27.25 19.24
N ILE A 363 -15.19 -27.22 18.07
CA ILE A 363 -15.74 -27.78 16.82
C ILE A 363 -15.92 -29.31 16.94
N GLU A 364 -14.88 -30.03 17.38
CA GLU A 364 -14.92 -31.49 17.52
C GLU A 364 -15.98 -31.96 18.53
N ASN A 365 -16.17 -31.20 19.61
CA ASN A 365 -17.14 -31.50 20.67
C ASN A 365 -18.50 -30.82 20.47
N GLU A 366 -18.77 -30.24 19.30
CA GLU A 366 -20.03 -29.55 18.95
C GLU A 366 -20.48 -28.51 20.00
N LYS A 367 -19.52 -27.78 20.59
CA LYS A 367 -19.78 -26.72 21.59
C LYS A 367 -20.23 -25.44 20.90
N PHE A 368 -21.48 -25.44 20.46
CA PHE A 368 -22.12 -24.32 19.79
C PHE A 368 -23.12 -23.62 20.71
N SER A 369 -23.14 -22.29 20.66
CA SER A 369 -24.08 -21.47 21.44
C SER A 369 -25.30 -21.05 20.64
N ALA A 370 -25.17 -20.97 19.30
CA ALA A 370 -26.24 -20.57 18.41
C ALA A 370 -25.95 -21.02 16.96
N ASP A 371 -26.85 -20.64 16.05
CA ASP A 371 -26.70 -20.72 14.60
C ASP A 371 -27.03 -19.34 14.01
N ALA A 372 -26.26 -18.91 13.01
CA ALA A 372 -26.57 -17.74 12.21
C ALA A 372 -26.47 -18.10 10.73
N TYR A 373 -27.60 -18.08 10.02
CA TYR A 373 -27.69 -18.42 8.60
C TYR A 373 -27.17 -19.84 8.26
N GLY A 374 -27.38 -20.82 9.14
CA GLY A 374 -26.89 -22.18 8.95
C GLY A 374 -25.41 -22.37 9.26
N ILE A 375 -24.74 -21.34 9.79
CA ILE A 375 -23.35 -21.37 10.21
C ILE A 375 -23.31 -21.46 11.75
N PRO A 376 -22.64 -22.48 12.33
CA PRO A 376 -22.56 -22.60 13.77
C PRO A 376 -21.82 -21.43 14.42
N VAL A 377 -22.38 -20.94 15.52
CA VAL A 377 -21.76 -19.95 16.40
C VAL A 377 -21.14 -20.70 17.57
N LEU A 378 -19.82 -20.63 17.71
CA LEU A 378 -19.10 -21.34 18.77
C LEU A 378 -19.45 -20.76 20.15
N ASP A 379 -19.39 -21.59 21.18
CA ASP A 379 -19.51 -21.11 22.56
C ASP A 379 -18.30 -20.24 22.93
N PHE A 380 -18.59 -19.00 23.38
CA PHE A 380 -17.55 -18.01 23.66
C PHE A 380 -16.56 -18.48 24.72
N GLU A 381 -17.04 -19.03 25.84
CA GLU A 381 -16.16 -19.46 26.93
C GLU A 381 -15.33 -20.69 26.55
N ALA A 382 -15.87 -21.56 25.69
CA ALA A 382 -15.14 -22.70 25.15
C ALA A 382 -13.93 -22.29 24.30
N ILE A 383 -14.02 -21.19 23.54
CA ILE A 383 -12.95 -20.74 22.61
C ILE A 383 -12.04 -19.65 23.18
N ASN A 384 -12.49 -18.95 24.23
CA ASN A 384 -11.78 -17.81 24.80
C ASN A 384 -10.45 -18.25 25.46
N ALA A 385 -9.34 -17.68 25.00
CA ALA A 385 -8.02 -17.84 25.63
C ALA A 385 -7.85 -16.84 26.80
N GLY A 386 -8.42 -15.64 26.65
CA GLY A 386 -8.36 -14.58 27.63
C GLY A 386 -8.75 -13.23 27.06
N SER A 387 -8.60 -12.20 27.88
CA SER A 387 -8.86 -10.81 27.46
C SER A 387 -7.88 -9.87 28.15
N VAL A 388 -7.37 -8.90 27.39
CA VAL A 388 -6.54 -7.82 27.93
C VAL A 388 -7.46 -6.80 28.59
N LYS A 389 -7.54 -6.87 29.91
CA LYS A 389 -8.34 -5.94 30.72
C LYS A 389 -7.61 -4.62 30.93
N SER A 390 -8.37 -3.55 31.12
CA SER A 390 -7.84 -2.21 31.36
C SER A 390 -6.88 -1.75 30.25
N GLY A 391 -7.15 -2.15 29.01
CA GLY A 391 -6.33 -1.88 27.83
C GLY A 391 -6.28 -0.41 27.42
N GLY A 392 -7.30 0.39 27.73
CA GLY A 392 -7.45 1.75 27.22
C GLY A 392 -8.87 1.90 26.67
N LEU A 393 -9.14 2.92 25.86
CA LEU A 393 -10.45 3.11 25.23
C LEU A 393 -10.32 3.08 23.70
N GLY A 394 -11.14 2.25 23.05
CA GLY A 394 -11.18 2.13 21.60
C GLY A 394 -10.07 1.26 21.00
N PRO A 395 -9.89 -0.02 21.41
CA PRO A 395 -8.90 -0.91 20.81
C PRO A 395 -9.20 -1.14 19.31
N LEU A 396 -8.23 -0.88 18.43
CA LEU A 396 -8.43 -1.00 16.98
C LEU A 396 -7.57 -2.07 16.31
N HIS A 397 -6.27 -2.14 16.57
CA HIS A 397 -5.36 -3.02 15.83
C HIS A 397 -4.23 -3.52 16.72
N THR A 398 -3.76 -4.74 16.47
CA THR A 398 -2.67 -5.38 17.21
C THR A 398 -1.56 -5.88 16.28
N GLU A 399 -0.30 -5.62 16.65
CA GLU A 399 0.90 -6.21 16.03
C GLU A 399 1.74 -6.97 17.05
N PHE A 400 2.64 -7.84 16.57
CA PHE A 400 3.43 -8.72 17.43
C PHE A 400 4.94 -8.50 17.26
N ASP A 401 5.69 -8.62 18.37
CA ASP A 401 7.15 -8.72 18.32
C ASP A 401 7.64 -10.17 18.34
N ALA A 402 8.94 -10.36 18.10
CA ALA A 402 9.59 -11.68 18.14
C ALA A 402 9.72 -12.27 19.56
N ASN A 403 9.35 -11.51 20.60
CA ASN A 403 9.57 -11.83 22.00
C ASN A 403 8.26 -12.26 22.71
N GLY A 404 7.19 -12.51 21.94
CA GLY A 404 5.90 -12.94 22.45
C GLY A 404 5.14 -11.81 23.17
N ASN A 405 5.36 -10.56 22.77
CA ASN A 405 4.51 -9.44 23.18
C ASN A 405 3.67 -8.96 22.00
N ALA A 406 2.53 -8.38 22.32
CA ALA A 406 1.61 -7.76 21.41
C ALA A 406 1.47 -6.28 21.74
N TYR A 407 1.18 -5.47 20.72
CA TYR A 407 1.09 -4.01 20.79
C TYR A 407 -0.25 -3.61 20.21
N THR A 408 -1.14 -3.05 21.02
CA THR A 408 -2.49 -2.68 20.57
C THR A 408 -2.69 -1.17 20.61
N THR A 409 -3.32 -0.62 19.57
CA THR A 409 -3.72 0.79 19.49
C THR A 409 -5.04 1.04 20.18
N PHE A 410 -5.14 2.15 20.90
CA PHE A 410 -6.37 2.62 21.54
C PHE A 410 -6.70 4.03 21.06
N PHE A 411 -7.72 4.14 20.21
CA PHE A 411 -8.07 5.35 19.47
C PHE A 411 -8.56 6.49 20.36
N ILE A 412 -9.42 6.19 21.33
CA ILE A 412 -10.08 7.20 22.17
C ILE A 412 -9.11 7.69 23.25
N SER A 413 -8.37 6.78 23.89
CA SER A 413 -7.35 7.17 24.86
C SER A 413 -6.03 7.63 24.22
N SER A 414 -5.89 7.46 22.90
CA SER A 414 -4.76 7.93 22.10
C SER A 414 -3.43 7.37 22.62
N GLU A 415 -3.29 6.04 22.63
CA GLU A 415 -2.11 5.36 23.15
C GLU A 415 -1.84 4.02 22.43
N VAL A 416 -0.59 3.56 22.49
CA VAL A 416 -0.20 2.18 22.18
C VAL A 416 0.08 1.46 23.50
N VAL A 417 -0.37 0.22 23.60
CA VAL A 417 -0.23 -0.61 24.80
C VAL A 417 0.47 -1.90 24.46
N LYS A 418 1.61 -2.14 25.12
CA LYS A 418 2.36 -3.39 25.05
C LYS A 418 1.84 -4.35 26.10
N TRP A 419 1.52 -5.57 25.73
CA TRP A 419 1.05 -6.62 26.61
C TRP A 419 1.62 -7.99 26.24
N LYS A 420 1.58 -8.95 27.17
CA LYS A 420 2.24 -10.25 27.02
C LYS A 420 1.26 -11.33 26.52
N LEU A 421 1.63 -12.06 25.46
CA LEU A 421 0.85 -13.22 25.00
C LEU A 421 0.84 -14.33 26.07
N GLY A 422 -0.31 -14.98 26.25
CA GLY A 422 -0.52 -16.07 27.21
C GLY A 422 -0.87 -15.62 28.62
N THR A 423 -0.31 -14.50 29.11
CA THR A 423 -0.67 -13.92 30.43
C THR A 423 -1.64 -12.75 30.33
N TRP A 424 -1.70 -12.10 29.15
CA TRP A 424 -2.57 -10.94 28.87
C TRP A 424 -2.23 -9.71 29.72
N GLU A 425 -1.06 -9.71 30.38
CA GLU A 425 -0.61 -8.66 31.27
C GLU A 425 -0.13 -7.44 30.48
N VAL A 426 -0.60 -6.25 30.86
CA VAL A 426 -0.11 -4.99 30.32
C VAL A 426 1.29 -4.70 30.87
N LEU A 427 2.26 -4.58 29.97
CA LEU A 427 3.67 -4.36 30.30
C LEU A 427 4.07 -2.88 30.20
N ASP A 428 3.52 -2.17 29.22
CA ASP A 428 3.83 -0.76 29.00
C ASP A 428 2.73 -0.02 28.24
N ARG A 429 2.71 1.30 28.36
CA ARG A 429 1.77 2.20 27.68
C ARG A 429 2.49 3.43 27.20
N LYS A 430 2.19 3.90 25.98
CA LYS A 430 2.71 5.18 25.47
C LYS A 430 1.62 6.00 24.83
N PRO A 431 1.52 7.30 25.18
CA PRO A 431 0.63 8.20 24.46
C PRO A 431 1.08 8.33 23.01
N THR A 432 0.10 8.49 22.13
CA THR A 432 0.23 8.85 20.73
C THR A 432 -0.47 10.19 20.49
N PHE A 433 -0.11 10.89 19.42
CA PHE A 433 -0.57 12.25 19.14
C PHE A 433 -1.05 12.42 17.69
N TYR A 434 -2.34 12.25 17.39
CA TYR A 434 -3.40 11.70 18.25
C TYR A 434 -4.29 10.72 17.51
N SER A 435 -5.07 9.97 18.29
CA SER A 435 -6.11 9.07 17.79
C SER A 435 -5.52 8.06 16.81
N VAL A 436 -4.62 7.24 17.34
CA VAL A 436 -3.95 6.19 16.59
C VAL A 436 -4.96 5.18 16.02
N GLY A 437 -4.84 4.92 14.73
CA GLY A 437 -5.60 3.92 14.00
C GLY A 437 -4.90 2.57 14.07
N HIS A 438 -4.19 2.21 13.00
CA HIS A 438 -3.37 0.99 12.95
C HIS A 438 -1.93 1.29 13.37
N LEU A 439 -1.17 0.23 13.55
CA LEU A 439 0.26 0.25 13.82
C LEU A 439 0.95 -0.77 12.92
N MET A 440 2.26 -0.67 12.77
CA MET A 440 3.08 -1.65 12.06
C MET A 440 4.35 -1.94 12.86
N ILE A 441 4.64 -3.22 13.06
CA ILE A 441 5.98 -3.71 13.35
C ILE A 441 6.48 -4.35 12.05
N PRO A 442 7.72 -4.10 11.58
CA PRO A 442 8.17 -4.73 10.34
C PRO A 442 8.08 -6.26 10.46
N GLY A 443 7.38 -6.90 9.52
CA GLY A 443 7.05 -8.32 9.57
C GLY A 443 6.22 -8.75 10.79
N GLY A 444 5.60 -7.82 11.52
CA GLY A 444 4.79 -8.06 12.73
C GLY A 444 3.59 -8.94 12.47
N ASN A 445 3.03 -8.82 11.28
CA ASN A 445 2.03 -9.74 10.83
C ASN A 445 2.64 -11.11 10.55
N SER A 446 3.87 -11.33 10.08
CA SER A 446 4.46 -12.65 9.75
C SER A 446 4.77 -13.60 10.94
N ARG A 447 5.26 -14.83 10.66
CA ARG A 447 5.78 -15.77 11.68
C ARG A 447 7.11 -15.33 12.30
N LYS A 448 7.83 -14.40 11.67
CA LYS A 448 9.10 -13.86 12.18
C LYS A 448 9.12 -12.32 12.13
N PRO A 449 8.47 -11.66 13.10
CA PRO A 449 8.56 -10.22 13.24
C PRO A 449 9.99 -9.69 13.47
N PHE A 450 10.27 -8.49 12.98
CA PHE A 450 11.50 -7.75 13.24
C PHE A 450 11.26 -6.74 14.36
N GLY A 451 11.27 -7.23 15.61
CA GLY A 451 10.90 -6.49 16.83
C GLY A 451 11.90 -5.40 17.26
N LYS A 452 12.29 -4.50 16.36
CA LYS A 452 13.13 -3.31 16.64
C LYS A 452 12.29 -2.05 16.80
N TYR A 453 11.29 -1.88 15.93
CA TYR A 453 10.46 -0.68 15.87
C TYR A 453 8.97 -1.01 15.83
N VAL A 454 8.16 -0.10 16.37
CA VAL A 454 6.73 0.02 16.05
C VAL A 454 6.44 1.42 15.49
N VAL A 455 5.67 1.46 14.41
CA VAL A 455 5.17 2.68 13.78
C VAL A 455 3.68 2.81 14.09
N ALA A 456 3.30 3.83 14.84
CA ALA A 456 1.90 4.15 15.16
C ALA A 456 1.36 5.20 14.18
N MET A 457 0.27 4.91 13.48
CA MET A 457 -0.31 5.81 12.47
C MET A 457 -1.50 6.58 13.05
N ASN A 458 -1.35 7.89 13.21
CA ASN A 458 -2.31 8.77 13.87
C ASN A 458 -3.27 9.41 12.88
N LYS A 459 -4.54 9.54 13.30
CA LYS A 459 -5.63 10.09 12.47
C LYS A 459 -5.89 11.58 12.69
N ILE A 460 -5.29 12.17 13.70
CA ILE A 460 -5.52 13.57 14.06
C ILE A 460 -4.19 14.25 14.42
N THR A 461 -3.70 15.11 13.53
CA THR A 461 -2.38 15.75 13.66
C THR A 461 -2.35 16.99 14.54
N LYS A 462 -3.37 17.85 14.50
CA LYS A 462 -3.46 19.08 15.32
C LYS A 462 -2.16 19.92 15.35
N ASP A 463 -1.49 19.96 16.51
CA ASP A 463 -0.39 20.86 16.86
C ASP A 463 0.99 20.21 16.73
N ARG A 464 1.08 19.02 16.13
CA ARG A 464 2.35 18.30 15.96
C ARG A 464 3.30 18.96 14.96
N TYR A 465 2.76 19.66 13.97
CA TYR A 465 3.55 20.33 12.93
C TYR A 465 3.14 21.80 12.78
N LEU A 466 3.94 22.55 12.01
CA LEU A 466 3.57 23.90 11.61
C LEU A 466 2.25 23.85 10.83
N PRO A 467 1.31 24.79 11.07
CA PRO A 467 0.01 24.77 10.43
C PRO A 467 0.12 25.04 8.92
N THR A 468 -0.52 24.20 8.11
CA THR A 468 -0.56 24.29 6.64
C THR A 468 -1.94 24.70 6.09
N GLY A 469 -2.88 25.06 6.96
CA GLY A 469 -4.26 25.40 6.61
C GLY A 469 -5.27 24.51 7.30
N PRO A 470 -6.53 24.47 6.81
CA PRO A 470 -7.59 23.64 7.38
C PRO A 470 -7.33 22.13 7.26
N GLU A 471 -6.56 21.74 6.26
CA GLU A 471 -6.11 20.36 6.03
C GLU A 471 -4.66 20.21 6.50
N LEU A 472 -4.42 19.14 7.26
CA LEU A 472 -3.11 18.77 7.76
C LEU A 472 -2.80 17.37 7.23
N GLU A 473 -1.54 17.15 6.87
CA GLU A 473 -1.06 15.79 6.68
C GLU A 473 -1.14 15.01 7.99
N HIS A 474 -1.32 13.70 7.86
CA HIS A 474 -1.36 12.79 9.00
C HIS A 474 0.04 12.63 9.61
N SER A 475 0.13 11.99 10.77
CA SER A 475 1.41 11.73 11.43
C SER A 475 1.61 10.25 11.71
N ALA A 476 2.84 9.79 11.56
CA ALA A 476 3.29 8.53 12.12
C ALA A 476 4.30 8.79 13.22
N GLN A 477 4.32 7.90 14.22
CA GLN A 477 5.26 7.95 15.33
C GLN A 477 6.05 6.66 15.42
N LEU A 478 7.38 6.80 15.50
CA LEU A 478 8.31 5.69 15.59
C LEU A 478 8.70 5.47 17.06
N TYR A 479 8.51 4.25 17.56
CA TYR A 479 8.99 3.85 18.87
C TYR A 479 10.02 2.72 18.75
N ASP A 480 11.10 2.81 19.53
CA ASP A 480 12.02 1.70 19.80
C ASP A 480 11.33 0.69 20.73
N ILE A 481 11.34 -0.58 20.33
CA ILE A 481 10.78 -1.69 21.12
C ILE A 481 11.80 -2.80 21.39
N SER A 482 13.08 -2.55 21.11
CA SER A 482 14.15 -3.52 21.36
C SER A 482 14.42 -3.75 22.85
N GLY A 483 14.04 -2.79 23.70
CA GLY A 483 14.12 -2.87 25.16
C GLY A 483 12.84 -3.36 25.85
N GLU A 484 12.85 -3.33 27.19
CA GLU A 484 11.68 -3.71 27.99
C GLU A 484 10.50 -2.73 27.81
N LYS A 485 10.81 -1.43 27.74
CA LYS A 485 9.87 -0.32 27.62
C LYS A 485 9.93 0.29 26.22
N MET A 486 8.78 0.75 25.73
CA MET A 486 8.75 1.50 24.48
C MET A 486 9.44 2.86 24.67
N GLU A 487 10.14 3.35 23.65
CA GLU A 487 10.74 4.68 23.66
C GLU A 487 10.33 5.43 22.40
N LEU A 488 9.62 6.56 22.53
CA LEU A 488 9.27 7.39 21.39
C LEU A 488 10.56 8.02 20.84
N LEU A 489 10.85 7.77 19.57
CA LEU A 489 12.05 8.27 18.90
C LEU A 489 11.79 9.50 18.04
N SER A 490 10.75 9.44 17.21
CA SER A 490 10.42 10.51 16.27
C SER A 490 8.95 10.48 15.86
N ASP A 491 8.47 11.63 15.39
CA ASP A 491 7.19 11.79 14.70
C ASP A 491 7.49 12.34 13.29
N PHE A 492 6.88 11.79 12.24
CA PHE A 492 7.07 12.25 10.85
C PHE A 492 5.73 12.31 10.09
N PRO A 493 5.56 13.29 9.18
CA PRO A 493 4.31 13.46 8.45
C PRO A 493 4.10 12.34 7.42
N THR A 494 2.86 11.96 7.21
CA THR A 494 2.44 10.94 6.25
C THR A 494 1.38 11.46 5.29
N HIS A 495 1.43 10.98 4.04
CA HIS A 495 0.56 11.46 2.97
C HIS A 495 -0.74 10.65 2.85
N GLY A 496 -1.87 11.34 2.63
CA GLY A 496 -3.10 10.73 2.13
C GLY A 496 -3.90 9.87 3.13
N GLU A 497 -3.62 10.02 4.44
CA GLU A 497 -4.17 9.19 5.52
C GLU A 497 -3.85 7.69 5.37
N PRO A 498 -2.63 7.25 5.72
CA PRO A 498 -2.32 5.83 5.76
C PRO A 498 -3.29 5.07 6.67
N HIS A 499 -4.01 4.10 6.10
CA HIS A 499 -4.87 3.20 6.87
C HIS A 499 -4.07 2.08 7.50
N TYR A 500 -3.04 1.60 6.82
CA TYR A 500 -2.19 0.49 7.25
C TYR A 500 -0.78 0.60 6.69
N ALA A 501 0.11 -0.26 7.17
CA ALA A 501 1.48 -0.33 6.68
C ALA A 501 2.04 -1.74 6.79
N ALA A 502 3.00 -2.03 5.92
CA ALA A 502 3.87 -3.20 5.99
C ALA A 502 5.32 -2.75 5.99
N GLY A 503 6.23 -3.56 6.52
CA GLY A 503 7.65 -3.21 6.53
C GLY A 503 8.54 -4.44 6.56
N CYS A 504 9.74 -4.30 6.01
CA CYS A 504 10.75 -5.35 5.98
C CYS A 504 12.18 -4.75 6.01
N PRO A 505 13.19 -5.54 6.41
CA PRO A 505 14.59 -5.12 6.34
C PRO A 505 15.00 -4.70 4.93
N ALA A 506 15.82 -3.66 4.83
CA ALA A 506 16.32 -3.15 3.54
C ALA A 506 17.12 -4.21 2.77
N GLU A 507 17.85 -5.07 3.48
CA GLU A 507 18.65 -6.18 2.91
C GLU A 507 17.81 -7.20 2.12
N LEU A 508 16.49 -7.28 2.36
CA LEU A 508 15.61 -8.19 1.64
C LEU A 508 15.32 -7.70 0.20
N LEU A 509 15.33 -6.38 -0.01
CA LEU A 509 14.88 -5.72 -1.25
C LEU A 509 16.00 -5.00 -1.98
N ALA A 510 16.83 -4.23 -1.29
CA ALA A 510 17.83 -3.34 -1.89
C ALA A 510 18.78 -4.07 -2.88
N PRO A 511 19.27 -5.30 -2.60
CA PRO A 511 20.10 -6.04 -3.55
C PRO A 511 19.38 -6.49 -4.82
N LYS A 512 18.04 -6.55 -4.81
CA LYS A 512 17.19 -7.01 -5.92
C LYS A 512 16.63 -5.84 -6.74
N SER A 513 16.87 -4.60 -6.33
CA SER A 513 16.30 -3.42 -6.97
C SER A 513 16.83 -3.23 -8.39
N THR A 514 15.91 -3.19 -9.35
CA THR A 514 16.20 -2.94 -10.76
C THR A 514 16.67 -1.50 -10.95
N LYS A 515 17.85 -1.33 -11.56
CA LYS A 515 18.46 -0.02 -11.80
C LYS A 515 18.23 0.48 -13.23
N ILE A 516 18.34 -0.41 -14.20
CA ILE A 516 18.31 -0.09 -15.63
C ILE A 516 17.55 -1.22 -16.33
N TYR A 517 16.64 -0.87 -17.24
CA TYR A 517 16.07 -1.84 -18.18
C TYR A 517 17.04 -1.99 -19.35
N LYS A 518 17.37 -3.22 -19.74
CA LYS A 518 18.28 -3.41 -20.87
C LYS A 518 17.55 -3.12 -22.17
N LEU A 519 18.10 -2.20 -22.96
CA LEU A 519 17.50 -1.78 -24.23
C LEU A 519 17.33 -2.96 -25.21
N GLU A 520 18.27 -3.91 -25.22
CA GLU A 520 18.22 -5.12 -26.06
C GLU A 520 17.11 -6.12 -25.67
N GLU A 521 16.58 -6.02 -24.44
CA GLU A 521 15.47 -6.84 -23.94
C GLU A 521 14.11 -6.13 -24.14
N ASN A 522 14.11 -4.87 -24.59
CA ASN A 522 12.88 -4.11 -24.81
C ASN A 522 12.10 -4.61 -26.04
N LYS A 523 10.93 -5.20 -25.79
CA LYS A 523 10.01 -5.76 -26.79
C LYS A 523 8.80 -4.85 -27.05
N HIS A 524 8.84 -3.59 -26.62
CA HIS A 524 7.75 -2.64 -26.85
C HIS A 524 7.48 -2.49 -28.36
N LYS A 525 6.20 -2.54 -28.76
CA LYS A 525 5.77 -2.55 -30.17
C LYS A 525 6.36 -1.40 -31.00
N TYR A 526 6.54 -0.24 -30.37
CA TYR A 526 7.02 0.99 -31.00
C TYR A 526 8.44 1.37 -30.58
N VAL A 527 9.22 0.43 -30.05
CA VAL A 527 10.63 0.68 -29.68
C VAL A 527 11.41 1.25 -30.87
N THR A 528 12.31 2.19 -30.58
CA THR A 528 13.30 2.72 -31.52
C THR A 528 14.67 2.17 -31.09
N PRO A 529 15.11 1.02 -31.64
CA PRO A 529 16.28 0.29 -31.11
C PRO A 529 17.59 1.04 -31.25
N THR A 530 17.73 1.85 -32.29
CA THR A 530 18.86 2.77 -32.49
C THR A 530 18.33 4.15 -32.91
N PRO A 531 19.08 5.25 -32.66
CA PRO A 531 18.69 6.57 -33.15
C PRO A 531 18.48 6.64 -34.67
N GLY A 532 19.14 5.75 -35.45
CA GLY A 532 18.97 5.66 -36.90
C GLY A 532 17.60 5.10 -37.35
N ASP A 533 16.86 4.46 -36.44
CA ASP A 533 15.53 3.92 -36.71
C ASP A 533 14.40 4.94 -36.47
N ALA A 534 14.76 6.14 -35.99
CA ALA A 534 13.83 7.23 -35.72
C ALA A 534 13.16 7.73 -37.01
N ARG A 535 11.84 7.89 -36.96
CA ARG A 535 11.02 8.21 -38.15
C ARG A 535 9.67 8.76 -37.79
N VAL A 536 9.00 9.39 -38.76
CA VAL A 536 7.62 9.86 -38.62
C VAL A 536 6.75 9.26 -39.72
N GLU A 537 5.68 8.59 -39.33
CA GLU A 537 4.78 7.87 -40.23
C GLU A 537 3.35 8.39 -40.10
N ARG A 538 2.59 8.44 -41.21
CA ARG A 538 1.18 8.82 -41.21
C ARG A 538 0.31 7.66 -41.69
N ASN A 539 -0.73 7.38 -40.92
CA ASN A 539 -1.80 6.46 -41.27
C ASN A 539 -3.16 7.16 -41.15
N GLY A 540 -3.68 7.69 -42.26
CA GLY A 540 -4.88 8.53 -42.23
C GLY A 540 -4.64 9.82 -41.43
N ASN A 541 -5.41 10.02 -40.36
CA ASN A 541 -5.23 11.12 -39.42
C ASN A 541 -4.35 10.77 -38.21
N GLU A 542 -3.87 9.54 -38.09
CA GLU A 542 -2.89 9.16 -37.07
C GLU A 542 -1.48 9.43 -37.57
N VAL A 543 -0.65 10.04 -36.73
CA VAL A 543 0.77 10.28 -37.01
C VAL A 543 1.60 9.67 -35.89
N HIS A 544 2.50 8.77 -36.23
CA HIS A 544 3.38 8.08 -35.29
C HIS A 544 4.79 8.63 -35.42
N VAL A 545 5.28 9.23 -34.34
CA VAL A 545 6.65 9.74 -34.20
C VAL A 545 7.42 8.72 -33.38
N TYR A 546 8.35 8.01 -34.02
CA TYR A 546 9.29 7.11 -33.38
C TYR A 546 10.56 7.89 -33.06
N MET A 547 10.81 8.11 -31.78
CA MET A 547 11.83 9.03 -31.29
C MET A 547 12.80 8.31 -30.34
N ALA A 548 14.09 8.58 -30.51
CA ALA A 548 15.11 8.21 -29.53
C ALA A 548 15.48 9.42 -28.68
N MET A 549 15.87 9.17 -27.44
CA MET A 549 16.44 10.18 -26.54
C MET A 549 17.71 9.63 -25.87
N ILE A 550 18.74 10.47 -25.84
CA ILE A 550 19.97 10.26 -25.09
C ILE A 550 20.55 11.65 -24.78
N ARG A 551 21.15 11.84 -23.60
CA ARG A 551 21.66 13.15 -23.18
C ARG A 551 22.53 13.78 -24.29
N SER A 552 22.20 14.96 -24.81
CA SER A 552 21.13 15.91 -24.42
C SER A 552 20.22 16.28 -25.60
N HIS A 553 19.76 15.29 -26.37
CA HIS A 553 18.98 15.55 -27.58
C HIS A 553 17.89 14.50 -27.83
N PHE A 554 16.83 14.93 -28.53
CA PHE A 554 15.84 14.07 -29.15
C PHE A 554 16.25 13.77 -30.59
N THR A 555 15.91 12.58 -31.09
CA THR A 555 16.05 12.23 -32.51
C THR A 555 14.74 11.66 -33.03
N PRO A 556 14.02 12.34 -33.96
CA PRO A 556 14.29 13.70 -34.48
C PRO A 556 13.89 14.80 -33.48
N ASP A 557 14.40 16.02 -33.67
CA ASP A 557 14.03 17.21 -32.89
C ASP A 557 13.27 18.27 -33.72
N ASN A 558 13.23 18.15 -35.05
CA ASN A 558 12.45 19.00 -35.95
C ASN A 558 11.46 18.16 -36.75
N ILE A 559 10.16 18.44 -36.63
CA ILE A 559 9.08 17.68 -37.27
C ILE A 559 8.15 18.62 -38.05
N GLU A 560 7.94 18.32 -39.32
CA GLU A 560 7.15 19.10 -40.27
C GLU A 560 5.99 18.27 -40.84
N GLY A 561 4.96 18.94 -41.36
CA GLY A 561 3.85 18.27 -42.05
C GLY A 561 2.75 17.67 -41.15
N ILE A 562 2.74 18.00 -39.85
CA ILE A 562 1.58 17.75 -38.97
C ILE A 562 0.44 18.70 -39.34
N LYS A 563 -0.80 18.28 -39.13
CA LYS A 563 -2.00 19.03 -39.48
C LYS A 563 -2.97 19.13 -38.31
N VAL A 564 -3.73 20.21 -38.26
CA VAL A 564 -4.89 20.30 -37.36
C VAL A 564 -5.86 19.15 -37.68
N GLY A 565 -6.26 18.41 -36.65
CA GLY A 565 -7.11 17.22 -36.77
C GLY A 565 -6.33 15.90 -36.78
N ASP A 566 -5.00 15.94 -36.81
CA ASP A 566 -4.18 14.77 -36.57
C ASP A 566 -4.28 14.31 -35.11
N LYS A 567 -4.12 13.01 -34.89
CA LYS A 567 -3.81 12.40 -33.60
C LYS A 567 -2.36 11.94 -33.65
N VAL A 568 -1.49 12.63 -32.92
CA VAL A 568 -0.04 12.42 -32.94
C VAL A 568 0.34 11.55 -31.74
N PHE A 569 1.07 10.48 -31.99
CA PHE A 569 1.63 9.59 -30.98
C PHE A 569 3.15 9.74 -30.97
N PHE A 570 3.71 10.19 -29.86
CA PHE A 570 5.16 10.22 -29.65
C PHE A 570 5.58 8.96 -28.92
N HIS A 571 6.11 7.98 -29.66
CA HIS A 571 6.72 6.77 -29.12
C HIS A 571 8.20 7.02 -28.88
N ILE A 572 8.61 7.07 -27.61
CA ILE A 572 9.93 7.57 -27.26
C ILE A 572 10.69 6.55 -26.44
N THR A 573 11.89 6.19 -26.91
CA THR A 573 12.77 5.21 -26.30
C THR A 573 13.96 5.90 -25.63
N ASN A 574 14.23 5.59 -24.36
CA ASN A 574 15.39 6.08 -23.63
C ASN A 574 16.61 5.17 -23.84
N HIS A 575 17.69 5.73 -24.41
CA HIS A 575 18.92 5.01 -24.76
C HIS A 575 20.03 5.12 -23.70
N GLU A 576 19.80 5.79 -22.57
CA GLU A 576 20.78 5.85 -21.48
C GLU A 576 21.17 4.45 -21.00
N GLN A 577 22.45 4.32 -20.64
CA GLN A 577 23.04 3.09 -20.09
C GLN A 577 23.57 3.32 -18.67
N ASP A 578 23.12 4.39 -18.03
CA ASP A 578 23.57 4.84 -16.72
C ASP A 578 22.39 4.84 -15.76
N PHE A 579 22.65 4.50 -14.49
CA PHE A 579 21.60 4.43 -13.48
C PHE A 579 21.17 5.84 -13.08
N ASP A 580 19.88 6.01 -12.77
CA ASP A 580 19.31 7.28 -12.29
C ASP A 580 19.43 8.43 -13.32
N VAL A 581 19.29 8.10 -14.61
CA VAL A 581 19.19 9.07 -15.71
C VAL A 581 17.87 8.87 -16.47
N PRO A 582 16.73 9.16 -15.84
CA PRO A 582 15.47 9.23 -16.57
C PRO A 582 15.49 10.43 -17.53
N HIS A 583 14.58 10.39 -18.48
CA HIS A 583 14.29 11.52 -19.35
C HIS A 583 12.79 11.76 -19.33
N GLY A 584 12.40 13.02 -19.44
CA GLY A 584 11.01 13.40 -19.54
C GLY A 584 10.63 13.78 -20.97
N PHE A 585 9.33 13.85 -21.26
CA PHE A 585 8.83 14.44 -22.49
C PHE A 585 7.50 15.15 -22.27
N ALA A 586 7.45 16.44 -22.61
CA ALA A 586 6.23 17.23 -22.62
C ALA A 586 6.04 17.96 -23.95
N MET A 587 4.79 18.03 -24.38
CA MET A 587 4.34 18.77 -25.55
C MET A 587 3.42 19.91 -25.11
N ILE A 588 3.71 21.14 -25.54
CA ILE A 588 2.89 22.29 -25.18
C ILE A 588 1.42 22.10 -25.59
N GLY A 589 0.52 22.37 -24.64
CA GLY A 589 -0.92 22.26 -24.87
C GLY A 589 -1.44 20.83 -25.03
N ALA A 590 -0.63 19.80 -24.75
CA ALA A 590 -1.14 18.45 -24.60
C ALA A 590 -2.08 18.37 -23.40
N ASN A 591 -3.25 17.77 -23.61
CA ASN A 591 -4.19 17.45 -22.53
C ASN A 591 -3.92 16.04 -22.00
N ASN A 592 -2.64 15.77 -21.79
CA ASN A 592 -2.05 14.59 -21.19
C ASN A 592 -0.95 15.09 -20.24
N SER A 593 -0.51 14.29 -19.26
CA SER A 593 0.68 14.67 -18.50
C SER A 593 1.95 14.48 -19.31
N GLU A 594 3.08 14.95 -18.78
CA GLU A 594 4.39 14.49 -19.24
C GLU A 594 4.53 12.96 -19.07
N VAL A 595 5.51 12.38 -19.76
CA VAL A 595 5.92 10.99 -19.55
C VAL A 595 7.38 10.96 -19.10
N LEU A 596 7.62 10.33 -17.94
CA LEU A 596 8.97 10.08 -17.43
C LEU A 596 9.40 8.67 -17.86
N ILE A 597 10.54 8.56 -18.54
CA ILE A 597 10.98 7.36 -19.25
C ILE A 597 12.32 6.92 -18.66
N MET A 598 12.33 5.76 -17.99
CA MET A 598 13.55 5.22 -17.38
C MET A 598 14.52 4.70 -18.45
N PRO A 599 15.83 4.61 -18.15
CA PRO A 599 16.82 3.98 -19.03
C PRO A 599 16.34 2.63 -19.59
N GLY A 600 16.35 2.50 -20.92
CA GLY A 600 15.91 1.31 -21.66
C GLY A 600 14.40 1.17 -21.87
N GLN A 601 13.55 2.02 -21.28
CA GLN A 601 12.11 1.98 -21.50
C GLN A 601 11.68 2.67 -22.80
N THR A 602 10.48 2.33 -23.27
CA THR A 602 9.75 3.09 -24.28
C THR A 602 8.38 3.47 -23.73
N LYS A 603 7.96 4.73 -23.92
CA LYS A 603 6.59 5.18 -23.58
C LYS A 603 5.99 6.03 -24.68
N THR A 604 4.67 6.16 -24.65
CA THR A 604 3.91 6.92 -25.63
C THR A 604 3.14 8.09 -25.01
N LEU A 605 3.35 9.29 -25.56
CA LEU A 605 2.50 10.45 -25.31
C LEU A 605 1.60 10.73 -26.53
N THR A 606 0.29 10.82 -26.29
CA THR A 606 -0.69 11.20 -27.31
C THR A 606 -0.98 12.71 -27.28
N TRP A 607 -0.97 13.36 -28.44
CA TRP A 607 -1.25 14.79 -28.63
C TRP A 607 -2.17 15.04 -29.82
N GLU A 608 -3.19 15.88 -29.63
CA GLU A 608 -4.10 16.28 -30.71
C GLU A 608 -4.01 17.79 -30.97
N PRO A 609 -3.20 18.24 -31.95
CA PRO A 609 -3.04 19.65 -32.25
C PRO A 609 -4.35 20.30 -32.70
N LYS A 610 -4.78 21.33 -31.96
CA LYS A 610 -6.02 22.08 -32.25
C LYS A 610 -5.79 23.39 -33.01
N ARG A 611 -4.53 23.83 -33.16
CA ARG A 611 -4.18 25.14 -33.74
C ARG A 611 -2.96 25.04 -34.65
N VAL A 612 -3.01 25.78 -35.75
CA VAL A 612 -1.86 25.97 -36.64
C VAL A 612 -0.75 26.72 -35.89
N GLY A 613 0.50 26.41 -36.20
CA GLY A 613 1.66 27.05 -35.57
C GLY A 613 2.88 26.16 -35.52
N VAL A 614 3.97 26.70 -34.97
CA VAL A 614 5.18 25.95 -34.61
C VAL A 614 5.19 25.84 -33.09
N TRP A 615 5.23 24.62 -32.58
CA TRP A 615 5.03 24.31 -31.17
C TRP A 615 6.26 23.57 -30.62
N PRO A 616 6.83 24.01 -29.49
CA PRO A 616 7.96 23.32 -28.89
C PRO A 616 7.53 22.09 -28.07
N PHE A 617 8.44 21.12 -27.99
CA PHE A 617 8.46 20.06 -26.98
C PHE A 617 9.83 20.02 -26.31
N TYR A 618 9.91 19.47 -25.10
CA TYR A 618 11.14 19.49 -24.32
C TYR A 618 11.24 18.32 -23.33
N CYS A 619 12.45 18.07 -22.86
CA CYS A 619 12.70 17.14 -21.76
C CYS A 619 12.34 17.79 -20.43
N THR A 620 11.37 17.22 -19.71
CA THR A 620 10.91 17.73 -18.41
C THR A 620 11.88 17.43 -17.27
N ASP A 621 12.66 16.35 -17.38
CA ASP A 621 13.61 15.93 -16.35
C ASP A 621 14.98 16.60 -16.52
N PHE A 622 15.64 16.91 -15.40
CA PHE A 622 17.00 17.48 -15.40
C PHE A 622 18.02 16.37 -15.68
N CYS A 623 18.08 15.92 -16.93
CA CYS A 623 18.88 14.77 -17.34
C CYS A 623 20.37 15.07 -17.59
N SER A 624 20.73 16.34 -17.78
CA SER A 624 22.11 16.75 -18.07
C SER A 624 22.33 18.25 -17.85
N ALA A 625 23.60 18.72 -17.93
CA ALA A 625 23.91 20.14 -17.91
C ALA A 625 23.31 20.94 -19.10
N LEU A 626 22.93 20.24 -20.18
CA LEU A 626 22.29 20.80 -21.37
C LEU A 626 20.81 20.39 -21.47
N HIS A 627 20.16 20.12 -20.33
CA HIS A 627 18.75 19.74 -20.27
C HIS A 627 17.83 20.81 -20.92
N GLN A 628 18.17 22.09 -20.80
CA GLN A 628 17.39 23.18 -21.40
C GLN A 628 17.49 23.19 -22.93
N GLU A 629 18.62 22.75 -23.49
CA GLU A 629 18.85 22.59 -24.92
C GLU A 629 18.22 21.30 -25.48
N MET A 630 17.80 20.36 -24.62
CA MET A 630 17.09 19.15 -25.01
C MET A 630 15.61 19.45 -25.30
N GLN A 631 15.39 20.05 -26.47
CA GLN A 631 14.07 20.47 -26.97
C GLN A 631 13.99 20.31 -28.49
N GLY A 632 12.78 20.39 -29.01
CA GLY A 632 12.52 20.34 -30.45
C GLY A 632 11.25 21.09 -30.83
N TYR A 633 10.96 21.15 -32.12
CA TYR A 633 9.82 21.86 -32.68
C TYR A 633 9.00 20.99 -33.60
N ILE A 634 7.68 21.19 -33.55
CA ILE A 634 6.72 20.57 -34.45
C ILE A 634 5.87 21.62 -35.16
N ARG A 635 5.79 21.58 -36.49
CA ARG A 635 4.93 22.47 -37.28
C ARG A 635 3.59 21.84 -37.58
N VAL A 636 2.54 22.47 -37.04
CA VAL A 636 1.14 22.15 -37.32
C VAL A 636 0.60 23.09 -38.39
N SER A 637 0.21 22.50 -39.52
CA SER A 637 -0.39 23.18 -40.67
C SER A 637 -1.93 23.08 -40.66
N PRO A 638 -2.64 23.87 -41.48
CA PRO A 638 -4.07 23.67 -41.70
C PRO A 638 -4.41 22.24 -42.15
N SER A 639 -5.63 21.78 -41.88
CA SER A 639 -6.09 20.42 -42.24
C SER A 639 -6.00 20.12 -43.75
N ASN A 640 -6.13 21.13 -44.60
CA ASN A 640 -6.02 21.03 -46.06
C ASN A 640 -4.60 21.28 -46.61
N SER A 641 -3.59 21.34 -45.74
CA SER A 641 -2.19 21.55 -46.14
C SER A 641 -1.66 20.42 -47.02
N ASN A 642 -0.83 20.76 -48.00
CA ASN A 642 -0.08 19.85 -48.86
C ASN A 642 1.38 19.64 -48.43
N ILE A 643 1.79 20.19 -47.28
CA ILE A 643 3.13 19.97 -46.73
C ILE A 643 3.27 18.49 -46.38
N GLU A 644 4.28 17.85 -46.94
CA GLU A 644 4.61 16.45 -46.69
C GLU A 644 5.24 16.29 -45.30
N LEU A 645 5.13 15.09 -44.73
CA LEU A 645 5.85 14.78 -43.50
C LEU A 645 7.34 14.78 -43.77
N SER A 646 8.10 15.51 -42.95
CA SER A 646 9.55 15.43 -42.91
C SER A 646 10.04 15.60 -41.48
N TRP A 647 11.18 15.01 -41.17
CA TRP A 647 11.82 15.08 -39.87
C TRP A 647 13.33 15.11 -40.04
N SER A 648 14.02 15.89 -39.22
CA SER A 648 15.48 15.96 -39.26
C SER A 648 16.05 16.40 -37.91
N LEU A 649 17.38 16.46 -37.86
CA LEU A 649 18.16 17.16 -36.83
C LEU A 649 18.67 18.53 -37.33
N GLY A 650 17.98 19.12 -38.31
CA GLY A 650 18.36 20.39 -38.94
C GLY A 650 19.05 20.30 -40.31
N GLU A 651 19.00 19.14 -40.99
CA GLU A 651 19.36 18.99 -42.41
C GLU A 651 18.18 19.25 -43.35
#